data_AF-A0A959L0R5-F1
#
_entry.id   AF-A0A959L0R5-F1
#
_cell.length_a   1.000
_cell.length_b   1.000
_cell.length_c   1.000
_cell.angle_alpha   90.00
_cell.angle_beta   90.00
_cell.angle_gamma   90.00
#
_symmetry.space_group_name_H-M   'P 1'
#
loop_
_entity.id
_entity.type
_entity.pdbx_description
1 polymer ?
#
loop_
_entity_poly.entity_id
_entity_poly.type
_entity_poly.pdbx_seq_one_letter_code
_entity_poly.pdbx_strand_id
1 'polypeptide(L)'
;MHSGSPSLSKPYNLLSDSENGVITPSRCWLVLLLLFTHLFVSELFCQTPVETNDLNFKTKPLGLITAITSDQDGYVWISTNYGIYRYDGTDYVPMEEIFDDPPKIKSEVHTLYVDRYNQFWIYRRDLGLYRIDLNHSVWQYYPSFKEDISSSFYYSFFEDDKNNLFIPYKNGLAIYQRNSDTFDIVEIDPNQKNTRLITGQYQNKIILSIGVRIFTYDTVSGETEEITTLNKSTLISDIELDPYGYLWVSYWDPNNRGLLRYDFKTDSIIEIFRMTGPASEATGNSNVWQMLSTGESMYFVTNTHGLWRFDYQKRKLTKIGIQVNYEEHPVNQFRAIHRDKFGRLWLGNSVEIFRELIYHKQIKQISNTSTRTRLPSNHIFTVTTLSNHELAIGTDHGLALYNPISGDVREKKLPLYHDNPYNNQVRHILEDGSDMWIMTWSGLLRINIQTLQVKEQYFTRNRKRTDGPMVIDQVGAINRSAIDDEGNLWVINTDHELIKIFGTPEHRLVKKYDLRHDTIGEYCYVLKNHPKWGLMVCTDWSLWQYNSGSDDFSHSASWTAQEPIRRYQLDIATGGDSSLYVLLNDSLYTVEEDSHSFQLRKIGYPTGYHHLNHLIVQDDAIAWMTEKSGLLRWDFRNNKILHLDNEIHLFGSSFARNPELNITDLTNKGLLSIASNQGVLQIDLSKFQLNPSPPQIVITSLLINDKNHIPTPTHLPKEIILPHDQNNIQVSYSILNDEVPIARRYRYRINNNHWIPVDNQSTITLSGLAPGHYMFELTARSSDDVPALYTRKITFKIRSPWYATNIAYLFYLLFLGLLSYWFYRFRLSSILAKKEAARIKELDQFKNQFFTNITHELRTPLTVITGMANKIESEPPQWSERGARLIKRNSETLLKLINGILDLSKLEQGMTEQKLIQGDIIAYLGYLTGSFRSNAEIQNHHLRFESNYNQFLMDFDKDTVRGIMSNLISNAIKYSNKPGEIIVRVHIDESQARLKIEVIDQGIGISLEDQRLIFDRYYQVKDKAISAVGTGIGLSLTRELVSLAGGTISVRSQPGLGSTFQILLPITHTAESETLTPPSEAMTETEKEEIMASDEKKTTILIVEDNPDVSEYIRSCLDMHYHCHWAPNGKAGLEKAVFLMPDLIISDIMMPVMDGLEAARYIRQMERSDAKKIPI
;
A
#
# COMPACT_ATOMS: atom_id res chain seq x y z
N MET A 1 -0.70 -6.50 63.61
CA MET A 1 -0.90 -7.09 64.97
C MET A 1 -1.46 -6.01 65.88
N HIS A 2 -2.17 -6.40 66.95
CA HIS A 2 -2.66 -5.57 68.08
C HIS A 2 -3.54 -4.32 67.80
N SER A 3 -4.83 -4.59 67.60
CA SER A 3 -5.96 -4.15 68.44
C SER A 3 -5.76 -3.07 69.52
N GLY A 4 -6.74 -2.16 69.67
CA GLY A 4 -6.92 -1.35 70.89
C GLY A 4 -8.13 -0.40 70.90
N SER A 5 -9.30 -0.86 71.34
CA SER A 5 -10.49 -0.03 71.61
C SER A 5 -10.63 0.32 73.09
N PRO A 6 -11.31 1.42 73.44
CA PRO A 6 -12.21 1.38 74.60
C PRO A 6 -13.60 2.01 74.35
N SER A 7 -14.52 1.75 75.28
CA SER A 7 -15.94 2.15 75.29
C SER A 7 -16.32 2.92 76.58
N LEU A 8 -17.61 3.25 76.77
CA LEU A 8 -18.26 3.90 77.96
C LEU A 8 -18.27 5.45 77.92
N SER A 9 -19.26 6.20 78.45
CA SER A 9 -20.52 5.85 79.16
C SER A 9 -21.58 7.00 79.19
N LYS A 10 -22.79 6.65 79.67
CA LYS A 10 -23.88 7.45 80.33
C LYS A 10 -23.43 8.71 81.14
N PRO A 11 -24.32 9.69 81.53
CA PRO A 11 -25.75 9.60 81.96
C PRO A 11 -26.71 10.55 81.18
N TYR A 12 -27.92 11.01 81.56
CA TYR A 12 -28.71 11.09 82.84
C TYR A 12 -30.25 11.03 82.60
N ASN A 13 -31.06 11.31 83.63
CA ASN A 13 -32.54 11.45 83.66
C ASN A 13 -32.93 12.89 84.07
N LEU A 14 -34.22 13.28 84.01
CA LEU A 14 -34.95 13.93 85.14
C LEU A 14 -36.48 14.11 84.90
N LEU A 15 -37.27 13.57 85.85
CA LEU A 15 -38.59 13.99 86.36
C LEU A 15 -39.92 13.92 85.55
N SER A 16 -40.98 13.92 86.38
CA SER A 16 -42.43 13.82 86.19
C SER A 16 -43.09 15.25 86.24
N ASP A 17 -44.40 15.52 86.26
CA ASP A 17 -45.60 14.81 86.80
C ASP A 17 -46.91 15.22 86.07
N SER A 18 -48.02 14.59 86.44
CA SER A 18 -49.37 14.82 85.91
C SER A 18 -50.22 15.79 86.74
N GLU A 19 -51.15 16.54 86.12
CA GLU A 19 -52.59 16.49 86.49
C GLU A 19 -53.54 17.15 85.48
N ASN A 20 -54.86 17.02 85.72
CA ASN A 20 -55.93 17.36 84.79
C ASN A 20 -56.38 18.83 84.86
N GLY A 21 -56.65 19.45 83.70
CA GLY A 21 -57.33 20.76 83.61
C GLY A 21 -58.43 20.75 82.55
N VAL A 22 -59.69 20.90 82.97
CA VAL A 22 -60.87 20.87 82.08
C VAL A 22 -60.82 22.01 81.05
N ILE A 23 -61.11 21.68 79.79
CA ILE A 23 -61.01 22.61 78.65
C ILE A 23 -62.40 23.09 78.23
N THR A 24 -62.56 24.42 78.13
CA THR A 24 -63.83 25.10 77.79
C THR A 24 -64.06 25.23 76.28
N PRO A 25 -65.31 25.46 75.81
CA PRO A 25 -65.65 25.38 74.38
C PRO A 25 -64.87 26.31 73.45
N SER A 26 -64.40 27.46 73.93
CA SER A 26 -63.57 28.40 73.16
C SER A 26 -62.20 27.82 72.80
N ARG A 27 -61.65 26.91 73.62
CA ARG A 27 -60.42 26.18 73.30
C ARG A 27 -60.65 25.03 72.32
N CYS A 28 -61.83 24.43 72.27
CA CYS A 28 -62.15 23.40 71.26
C CYS A 28 -62.12 23.99 69.84
N TRP A 29 -62.61 25.22 69.65
CA TRP A 29 -62.44 25.94 68.38
C TRP A 29 -60.97 26.24 68.06
N LEU A 30 -60.18 26.66 69.05
CA LEU A 30 -58.75 26.91 68.85
C LEU A 30 -57.98 25.63 68.47
N VAL A 31 -58.30 24.50 69.10
CA VAL A 31 -57.69 23.19 68.82
C VAL A 31 -58.14 22.63 67.47
N LEU A 32 -59.42 22.77 67.09
CA LEU A 32 -59.89 22.39 65.75
C LEU A 32 -59.24 23.25 64.66
N LEU A 33 -59.08 24.56 64.89
CA LEU A 33 -58.44 25.46 63.94
C LEU A 33 -56.92 25.20 63.85
N LEU A 34 -56.25 24.86 64.95
CA LEU A 34 -54.85 24.40 64.96
C LEU A 34 -54.66 23.03 64.31
N LEU A 35 -55.63 22.10 64.41
CA LEU A 35 -55.61 20.83 63.69
C LEU A 35 -55.84 21.02 62.19
N PHE A 36 -56.77 21.90 61.79
CA PHE A 36 -56.99 22.24 60.39
C PHE A 36 -55.78 22.94 59.77
N THR A 37 -55.13 23.87 60.49
CA THR A 37 -53.88 24.47 59.98
C THR A 37 -52.74 23.47 59.98
N HIS A 38 -52.62 22.55 60.93
CA HIS A 38 -51.59 21.50 60.86
C HIS A 38 -51.78 20.54 59.68
N LEU A 39 -53.02 20.18 59.34
CA LEU A 39 -53.33 19.36 58.16
C LEU A 39 -53.00 20.08 56.84
N PHE A 40 -53.41 21.35 56.70
CA PHE A 40 -53.05 22.12 55.50
C PHE A 40 -51.54 22.43 55.42
N VAL A 41 -50.87 22.66 56.55
CA VAL A 41 -49.42 22.91 56.59
C VAL A 41 -48.62 21.62 56.34
N SER A 42 -49.12 20.44 56.71
CA SER A 42 -48.45 19.18 56.36
C SER A 42 -48.57 18.82 54.88
N GLU A 43 -49.64 19.22 54.18
CA GLU A 43 -49.70 19.14 52.71
C GLU A 43 -48.77 20.18 52.04
N LEU A 44 -48.72 21.41 52.56
CA LEU A 44 -47.86 22.48 52.01
C LEU A 44 -46.35 22.32 52.31
N PHE A 45 -45.98 21.54 53.33
CA PHE A 45 -44.57 21.23 53.66
C PHE A 45 -44.21 19.74 53.50
N CYS A 46 -45.07 18.94 52.87
CA CYS A 46 -44.64 17.65 52.34
C CYS A 46 -43.70 17.93 51.15
N GLN A 47 -42.38 17.89 51.39
CA GLN A 47 -41.41 17.88 50.29
C GLN A 47 -41.74 16.69 49.37
N THR A 48 -42.13 16.97 48.12
CA THR A 48 -42.43 15.91 47.15
C THR A 48 -41.24 14.94 47.08
N PRO A 49 -41.42 13.64 47.34
CA PRO A 49 -40.31 12.72 47.45
C PRO A 49 -39.49 12.74 46.15
N VAL A 50 -38.20 13.06 46.29
CA VAL A 50 -37.34 13.45 45.16
C VAL A 50 -37.36 12.38 44.08
N GLU A 51 -37.74 12.78 42.87
CA GLU A 51 -37.71 11.93 41.69
C GLU A 51 -36.26 11.75 41.21
N THR A 52 -35.64 10.68 41.68
CA THR A 52 -34.45 10.12 41.05
C THR A 52 -34.86 9.40 39.77
N ASN A 53 -34.55 10.01 38.63
CA ASN A 53 -34.33 9.27 37.40
C ASN A 53 -32.90 8.73 37.47
N ASP A 54 -32.71 7.43 37.23
CA ASP A 54 -31.38 6.81 37.19
C ASP A 54 -30.90 6.71 35.73
N LEU A 55 -29.59 6.84 35.50
CA LEU A 55 -28.92 6.72 34.20
C LEU A 55 -27.73 5.75 34.30
N ASN A 56 -27.46 4.99 33.23
CA ASN A 56 -26.57 3.82 33.21
C ASN A 56 -25.25 4.10 32.48
N PHE A 57 -24.45 4.96 33.09
CA PHE A 57 -23.21 5.46 32.50
C PHE A 57 -22.10 4.38 32.36
N LYS A 58 -21.46 4.33 31.18
CA LYS A 58 -20.21 3.57 30.95
C LYS A 58 -19.00 4.35 31.48
N THR A 59 -18.06 3.68 32.17
CA THR A 59 -16.90 4.34 32.80
C THR A 59 -15.54 3.88 32.25
N LYS A 60 -14.51 4.72 32.42
CA LYS A 60 -13.08 4.36 32.33
C LYS A 60 -12.27 5.26 33.27
N PRO A 61 -11.33 4.71 34.08
CA PRO A 61 -10.43 5.53 34.89
C PRO A 61 -9.39 6.25 34.02
N LEU A 62 -9.38 7.58 34.10
CA LEU A 62 -8.45 8.47 33.39
C LEU A 62 -7.79 9.52 34.32
N GLY A 63 -8.12 9.48 35.61
CA GLY A 63 -7.72 10.46 36.62
C GLY A 63 -8.77 11.54 36.86
N LEU A 64 -8.36 12.62 37.52
CA LEU A 64 -9.20 13.77 37.83
C LEU A 64 -9.52 14.53 36.55
N ILE A 65 -10.75 14.40 36.06
CA ILE A 65 -11.25 15.12 34.89
C ILE A 65 -11.44 16.59 35.25
N THR A 66 -11.01 17.50 34.38
CA THR A 66 -11.08 18.95 34.63
C THR A 66 -11.96 19.72 33.65
N ALA A 67 -11.94 19.34 32.37
CA ALA A 67 -12.80 19.88 31.34
C ALA A 67 -13.07 18.83 30.26
N ILE A 68 -14.21 18.96 29.59
CA ILE A 68 -14.64 18.11 28.47
C ILE A 68 -15.17 19.05 27.38
N THR A 69 -14.81 18.80 26.12
CA THR A 69 -15.34 19.52 24.95
C THR A 69 -15.43 18.56 23.76
N SER A 70 -15.90 19.00 22.59
CA SER A 70 -15.95 18.18 21.38
C SER A 70 -15.70 19.00 20.12
N ASP A 71 -15.00 18.44 19.15
CA ASP A 71 -14.65 19.14 17.91
C ASP A 71 -15.73 19.05 16.82
N GLN A 72 -15.51 19.73 15.69
CA GLN A 72 -16.47 19.80 14.59
C GLN A 72 -16.60 18.47 13.85
N ASP A 73 -15.59 17.59 13.92
CA ASP A 73 -15.66 16.23 13.41
C ASP A 73 -16.46 15.31 14.35
N GLY A 74 -16.56 15.64 15.64
CA GLY A 74 -17.37 14.94 16.64
C GLY A 74 -16.55 14.06 17.59
N TYR A 75 -15.22 14.17 17.60
CA TYR A 75 -14.39 13.59 18.66
C TYR A 75 -14.61 14.36 19.97
N VAL A 76 -14.42 13.68 21.11
CA VAL A 76 -14.58 14.28 22.44
C VAL A 76 -13.22 14.45 23.09
N TRP A 77 -12.87 15.68 23.45
CA TRP A 77 -11.58 16.05 24.02
C TRP A 77 -11.72 16.26 25.53
N ILE A 78 -10.81 15.65 26.29
CA ILE A 78 -10.93 15.45 27.74
C ILE A 78 -9.60 15.83 28.37
N SER A 79 -9.57 16.80 29.27
CA SER A 79 -8.39 17.09 30.08
C SER A 79 -8.48 16.42 31.45
N THR A 80 -7.35 15.87 31.90
CA THR A 80 -7.20 15.31 33.24
C THR A 80 -5.96 15.88 33.94
N ASN A 81 -5.74 15.51 35.19
CA ASN A 81 -4.50 15.85 35.91
C ASN A 81 -3.22 15.27 35.28
N TYR A 82 -3.33 14.28 34.37
CA TYR A 82 -2.20 13.64 33.70
C TYR A 82 -1.88 14.20 32.30
N GLY A 83 -2.87 14.73 31.58
CA GLY A 83 -2.71 15.21 30.20
C GLY A 83 -4.05 15.49 29.51
N ILE A 84 -4.03 15.58 28.18
CA ILE A 84 -5.22 15.70 27.33
C ILE A 84 -5.39 14.40 26.54
N TYR A 85 -6.63 13.93 26.43
CA TYR A 85 -7.01 12.73 25.68
C TYR A 85 -8.13 13.06 24.69
N ARG A 86 -8.13 12.40 23.53
CA ARG A 86 -9.24 12.40 22.56
C ARG A 86 -9.92 11.04 22.57
N TYR A 87 -11.22 11.00 22.85
CA TYR A 87 -12.02 9.81 22.63
C TYR A 87 -12.36 9.64 21.14
N ASP A 88 -12.02 8.49 20.57
CA ASP A 88 -12.14 8.22 19.14
C ASP A 88 -13.36 7.39 18.72
N GLY A 89 -14.28 7.11 19.63
CA GLY A 89 -15.39 6.17 19.42
C GLY A 89 -15.07 4.74 19.86
N THR A 90 -13.79 4.41 20.06
CA THR A 90 -13.31 3.13 20.60
C THR A 90 -12.49 3.32 21.87
N ASP A 91 -11.43 4.12 21.85
CA ASP A 91 -10.54 4.36 22.99
C ASP A 91 -10.17 5.85 23.18
N TYR A 92 -9.42 6.15 24.24
CA TYR A 92 -9.02 7.47 24.69
C TYR A 92 -7.52 7.67 24.40
N VAL A 93 -7.21 8.23 23.24
CA VAL A 93 -5.84 8.39 22.73
C VAL A 93 -5.20 9.65 23.34
N PRO A 94 -3.97 9.59 23.90
CA PRO A 94 -3.26 10.77 24.41
C PRO A 94 -2.97 11.81 23.32
N MET A 95 -2.98 13.09 23.67
CA MET A 95 -2.63 14.19 22.76
C MET A 95 -1.22 14.02 22.16
N GLU A 96 -0.28 13.50 22.94
CA GLU A 96 1.09 13.16 22.53
C GLU A 96 1.19 12.07 21.43
N GLU A 97 0.12 11.33 21.16
CA GLU A 97 0.06 10.32 20.08
C GLU A 97 -0.71 10.82 18.84
N ILE A 98 -1.38 11.98 18.95
CA ILE A 98 -2.28 12.54 17.92
C ILE A 98 -1.60 13.63 17.07
N PHE A 99 -0.50 14.22 17.54
CA PHE A 99 0.19 15.32 16.85
C PHE A 99 1.70 15.07 16.79
N ASP A 100 2.36 15.61 15.76
CA ASP A 100 3.82 15.64 15.68
C ASP A 100 4.35 16.85 16.49
N ASP A 101 5.04 16.57 17.60
CA ASP A 101 5.53 17.53 18.61
C ASP A 101 4.46 18.53 19.16
N PRO A 102 3.40 18.06 19.85
CA PRO A 102 2.43 18.93 20.49
C PRO A 102 3.03 19.72 21.66
N PRO A 103 2.35 20.79 22.12
CA PRO A 103 2.75 21.49 23.33
C PRO A 103 2.76 20.53 24.52
N LYS A 104 3.87 20.50 25.27
CA LYS A 104 4.17 19.49 26.32
C LYS A 104 3.46 19.80 27.64
N ILE A 105 2.13 19.78 27.62
CA ILE A 105 1.24 20.23 28.71
C ILE A 105 1.07 19.12 29.76
N LYS A 106 2.13 18.84 30.51
CA LYS A 106 2.17 17.78 31.55
C LYS A 106 1.70 18.28 32.92
N SER A 107 0.41 18.60 33.06
CA SER A 107 -0.39 18.55 34.31
C SER A 107 -1.77 19.21 34.08
N GLU A 108 -2.60 19.26 35.13
CA GLU A 108 -3.95 19.84 35.21
C GLU A 108 -4.20 21.08 34.32
N VAL A 109 -4.80 20.84 33.16
CA VAL A 109 -5.35 21.88 32.28
C VAL A 109 -6.67 22.38 32.87
N HIS A 110 -6.89 23.69 32.86
CA HIS A 110 -8.05 24.30 33.52
C HIS A 110 -9.27 24.39 32.60
N THR A 111 -9.08 24.64 31.30
CA THR A 111 -10.18 24.71 30.32
C THR A 111 -9.73 24.28 28.92
N LEU A 112 -10.61 23.55 28.24
CA LEU A 112 -10.55 23.19 26.83
C LEU A 112 -11.74 23.81 26.08
N TYR A 113 -11.52 24.23 24.84
CA TYR A 113 -12.59 24.69 23.95
C TYR A 113 -12.26 24.39 22.48
N VAL A 114 -13.25 24.05 21.66
CA VAL A 114 -13.09 23.99 20.20
C VAL A 114 -14.08 24.96 19.57
N ASP A 115 -13.58 25.84 18.70
CA ASP A 115 -14.40 26.85 18.04
C ASP A 115 -15.07 26.34 16.74
N ARG A 116 -15.94 27.17 16.14
CA ARG A 116 -16.63 26.87 14.87
C ARG A 116 -15.69 26.67 13.66
N TYR A 117 -14.39 26.96 13.79
CA TYR A 117 -13.36 26.78 12.76
C TYR A 117 -12.41 25.60 13.04
N ASN A 118 -12.81 24.70 13.95
CA ASN A 118 -12.02 23.54 14.37
C ASN A 118 -10.65 23.91 14.99
N GLN A 119 -10.54 25.11 15.59
CA GLN A 119 -9.37 25.50 16.37
C GLN A 119 -9.56 25.06 17.82
N PHE A 120 -8.63 24.25 18.33
CA PHE A 120 -8.63 23.73 19.69
C PHE A 120 -7.82 24.65 20.61
N TRP A 121 -8.51 25.31 21.52
CA TRP A 121 -7.98 26.26 22.47
C TRP A 121 -7.77 25.60 23.83
N ILE A 122 -6.55 25.73 24.37
CA ILE A 122 -6.14 25.13 25.63
C ILE A 122 -5.65 26.25 26.54
N TYR A 123 -6.35 26.49 27.65
CA TYR A 123 -5.96 27.50 28.64
C TYR A 123 -5.40 26.86 29.91
N ARG A 124 -4.23 27.35 30.34
CA ARG A 124 -3.58 26.96 31.59
C ARG A 124 -2.85 28.15 32.21
N ARG A 125 -3.38 28.63 33.35
CA ARG A 125 -2.95 29.82 34.12
C ARG A 125 -1.42 30.05 34.21
N ASP A 126 -0.64 29.01 34.51
CA ASP A 126 0.82 29.08 34.66
C ASP A 126 1.62 28.88 33.36
N LEU A 127 0.98 28.42 32.28
CA LEU A 127 1.59 28.20 30.95
C LEU A 127 0.99 29.07 29.83
N GLY A 128 0.01 29.92 30.11
CA GLY A 128 -0.67 30.80 29.13
C GLY A 128 -1.73 30.10 28.29
N LEU A 129 -1.95 30.64 27.08
CA LEU A 129 -2.95 30.18 26.12
C LEU A 129 -2.28 29.51 24.91
N TYR A 130 -2.81 28.37 24.47
CA TYR A 130 -2.41 27.67 23.24
C TYR A 130 -3.61 27.54 22.30
N ARG A 131 -3.35 27.60 20.99
CA ARG A 131 -4.29 27.24 19.92
C ARG A 131 -3.66 26.15 19.06
N ILE A 132 -4.39 25.07 18.78
CA ILE A 132 -4.01 24.02 17.83
C ILE A 132 -5.05 24.00 16.71
N ASP A 133 -4.62 24.12 15.45
CA ASP A 133 -5.50 23.91 14.29
C ASP A 133 -5.71 22.40 14.09
N LEU A 134 -6.92 21.87 14.31
CA LEU A 134 -7.20 20.43 14.19
C LEU A 134 -7.21 19.92 12.73
N ASN A 135 -7.19 20.82 11.76
CA ASN A 135 -7.19 20.52 10.33
C ASN A 135 -5.76 20.46 9.77
N HIS A 136 -4.87 21.32 10.27
CA HIS A 136 -3.48 21.46 9.82
C HIS A 136 -2.44 20.92 10.82
N SER A 137 -2.84 20.60 12.05
CA SER A 137 -1.97 20.15 13.15
C SER A 137 -0.86 21.14 13.56
N VAL A 138 -1.02 22.42 13.23
CA VAL A 138 -0.12 23.50 13.61
C VAL A 138 -0.60 24.11 14.93
N TRP A 139 0.32 24.36 15.87
CA TRP A 139 0.00 25.02 17.14
C TRP A 139 0.73 26.35 17.34
N GLN A 140 0.10 27.25 18.08
CA GLN A 140 0.57 28.59 18.43
C GLN A 140 0.43 28.82 19.93
N TYR A 141 1.37 29.56 20.51
CA TYR A 141 1.42 29.89 21.94
C TYR A 141 1.38 31.41 22.16
N TYR A 142 0.57 31.84 23.12
CA TYR A 142 0.38 33.25 23.49
C TYR A 142 0.77 33.47 24.97
N PRO A 143 2.03 33.88 25.25
CA PRO A 143 2.53 34.07 26.62
C PRO A 143 1.88 35.24 27.37
N SER A 144 1.23 36.16 26.66
CA SER A 144 0.53 37.34 27.21
C SER A 144 -0.66 37.00 28.13
N PHE A 145 -1.16 35.75 28.05
CA PHE A 145 -2.26 35.18 28.85
C PHE A 145 -1.78 34.45 30.12
N LYS A 146 -0.48 34.44 30.42
CA LYS A 146 0.04 33.85 31.66
C LYS A 146 -0.16 34.79 32.86
N GLU A 147 -0.59 34.25 33.99
CA GLU A 147 -0.91 35.01 35.21
C GLU A 147 -0.16 34.50 36.44
N ASP A 148 -0.04 35.36 37.47
CA ASP A 148 0.49 34.99 38.78
C ASP A 148 -0.50 34.12 39.58
N ILE A 149 0.04 33.23 40.41
CA ILE A 149 -0.62 31.98 40.87
C ILE A 149 -1.71 32.20 41.96
N SER A 150 -2.16 33.44 42.19
CA SER A 150 -2.95 33.82 43.38
C SER A 150 -4.46 33.58 43.31
N SER A 151 -5.05 33.33 42.14
CA SER A 151 -6.51 33.13 41.99
C SER A 151 -6.90 31.73 41.50
N SER A 152 -8.03 31.21 41.99
CA SER A 152 -8.48 29.82 41.82
C SER A 152 -9.77 29.68 41.01
N PHE A 153 -9.95 30.53 40.00
CA PHE A 153 -11.17 30.57 39.17
C PHE A 153 -10.98 29.83 37.84
N TYR A 154 -12.08 29.28 37.32
CA TYR A 154 -12.16 28.72 35.97
C TYR A 154 -12.45 29.84 34.96
N TYR A 155 -11.97 29.66 33.73
CA TYR A 155 -12.02 30.65 32.67
C TYR A 155 -12.72 30.05 31.44
N SER A 156 -13.94 30.46 31.13
CA SER A 156 -14.71 29.92 30.00
C SER A 156 -14.40 30.69 28.71
N PHE A 157 -14.38 29.99 27.58
CA PHE A 157 -14.39 30.60 26.25
C PHE A 157 -15.83 30.78 25.76
N PHE A 158 -16.10 31.80 24.95
CA PHE A 158 -17.42 32.00 24.33
C PHE A 158 -17.27 32.46 22.87
N GLU A 159 -18.12 31.94 21.97
CA GLU A 159 -18.17 32.36 20.56
C GLU A 159 -19.59 32.83 20.21
N ASP A 160 -19.69 34.07 19.72
CA ASP A 160 -20.97 34.72 19.40
C ASP A 160 -21.59 34.23 18.07
N ASP A 161 -22.80 34.69 17.76
CA ASP A 161 -23.49 34.35 16.51
C ASP A 161 -22.79 34.88 15.25
N LYS A 162 -21.86 35.83 15.40
CA LYS A 162 -21.01 36.38 14.34
C LYS A 162 -19.68 35.61 14.18
N ASN A 163 -19.43 34.62 15.05
CA ASN A 163 -18.22 33.79 15.13
C ASN A 163 -16.95 34.55 15.61
N ASN A 164 -17.16 35.59 16.43
CA ASN A 164 -16.12 36.24 17.22
C ASN A 164 -15.86 35.40 18.48
N LEU A 165 -14.60 35.07 18.76
CA LEU A 165 -14.20 34.33 19.95
C LEU A 165 -13.76 35.30 21.05
N PHE A 166 -14.43 35.21 22.21
CA PHE A 166 -14.17 35.99 23.41
C PHE A 166 -13.46 35.13 24.44
N ILE A 167 -12.35 35.65 24.97
CA ILE A 167 -11.47 34.96 25.92
C ILE A 167 -11.29 35.83 27.18
N PRO A 168 -11.35 35.27 28.39
CA PRO A 168 -10.93 35.94 29.62
C PRO A 168 -9.54 36.56 29.55
N TYR A 169 -9.42 37.82 29.99
CA TYR A 169 -8.14 38.49 30.08
C TYR A 169 -8.05 39.44 31.28
N LYS A 170 -7.38 39.00 32.35
CA LYS A 170 -7.10 39.78 33.58
C LYS A 170 -8.34 40.36 34.27
N ASN A 171 -8.77 41.54 33.84
CA ASN A 171 -9.85 42.36 34.40
C ASN A 171 -10.83 42.86 33.31
N GLY A 172 -10.84 42.18 32.17
CA GLY A 172 -11.77 42.35 31.08
C GLY A 172 -11.71 41.17 30.12
N LEU A 173 -11.83 41.45 28.83
CA LEU A 173 -11.89 40.45 27.77
C LEU A 173 -10.87 40.68 26.66
N ALA A 174 -10.53 39.61 25.97
CA ALA A 174 -9.76 39.58 24.74
C ALA A 174 -10.65 39.06 23.60
N ILE A 175 -10.85 39.87 22.55
CA ILE A 175 -11.55 39.47 21.33
C ILE A 175 -10.51 38.97 20.34
N TYR A 176 -10.65 37.73 19.87
CA TYR A 176 -9.68 37.12 18.96
C TYR A 176 -9.88 37.54 17.50
N GLN A 177 -8.88 38.22 16.93
CA GLN A 177 -8.89 38.69 15.54
C GLN A 177 -8.30 37.64 14.59
N ARG A 178 -9.20 36.80 14.06
CA ARG A 178 -8.91 35.65 13.20
C ARG A 178 -8.04 35.96 11.96
N ASN A 179 -8.10 37.19 11.43
CA ASN A 179 -7.36 37.60 10.22
C ASN A 179 -5.89 37.99 10.48
N SER A 180 -5.56 38.44 11.69
CA SER A 180 -4.23 38.97 12.06
C SER A 180 -3.51 38.12 13.12
N ASP A 181 -4.21 37.13 13.68
CA ASP A 181 -3.76 36.30 14.81
C ASP A 181 -3.43 37.11 16.09
N THR A 182 -4.18 38.19 16.30
CA THR A 182 -4.04 39.13 17.42
C THR A 182 -5.27 39.14 18.33
N PHE A 183 -5.19 39.87 19.44
CA PHE A 183 -6.30 40.04 20.38
C PHE A 183 -6.54 41.52 20.65
N ASP A 184 -7.78 41.97 20.52
CA ASP A 184 -8.20 43.29 20.98
C ASP A 184 -8.61 43.18 22.45
N ILE A 185 -7.98 43.97 23.32
CA ILE A 185 -8.19 43.92 24.77
C ILE A 185 -9.18 45.00 25.18
N VAL A 186 -10.28 44.61 25.81
CA VAL A 186 -11.28 45.51 26.40
C VAL A 186 -11.23 45.36 27.92
N GLU A 187 -10.81 46.42 28.61
CA GLU A 187 -10.78 46.50 30.07
C GLU A 187 -12.17 46.88 30.62
N ILE A 188 -12.63 46.22 31.69
CA ILE A 188 -14.03 46.33 32.16
C ILE A 188 -14.13 46.78 33.63
N ASP A 189 -13.33 46.20 34.54
CA ASP A 189 -13.20 46.71 35.92
C ASP A 189 -11.73 46.94 36.29
N PRO A 190 -11.21 48.18 36.19
CA PRO A 190 -9.85 48.51 36.61
C PRO A 190 -9.50 48.16 38.07
N ASN A 191 -10.51 47.93 38.93
CA ASN A 191 -10.34 47.75 40.38
C ASN A 191 -10.36 46.29 40.84
N GLN A 192 -10.76 45.34 39.98
CA GLN A 192 -10.77 43.91 40.30
C GLN A 192 -10.02 43.09 39.26
N LYS A 193 -9.16 42.19 39.73
CA LYS A 193 -8.54 41.16 38.89
C LYS A 193 -9.41 39.89 38.92
N ASN A 194 -9.27 39.06 37.89
CA ASN A 194 -10.03 37.83 37.61
C ASN A 194 -11.43 38.08 36.99
N THR A 195 -11.50 38.07 35.66
CA THR A 195 -12.75 38.06 34.88
C THR A 195 -13.10 36.66 34.41
N ARG A 196 -14.34 36.21 34.63
CA ARG A 196 -14.90 34.99 34.07
C ARG A 196 -15.99 35.32 33.06
N LEU A 197 -15.58 35.34 31.79
CA LEU A 197 -16.43 35.32 30.60
C LEU A 197 -16.93 33.89 30.32
N ILE A 198 -17.97 33.64 29.51
CA ILE A 198 -19.28 34.30 29.35
C ILE A 198 -20.27 33.16 29.08
N THR A 199 -21.51 33.31 29.54
CA THR A 199 -22.63 32.51 29.04
C THR A 199 -23.54 33.33 28.13
N GLY A 200 -23.83 32.79 26.95
CA GLY A 200 -25.00 33.13 26.15
C GLY A 200 -25.05 34.55 25.57
N GLN A 201 -25.59 34.66 24.36
CA GLN A 201 -25.88 35.94 23.73
C GLN A 201 -27.38 36.25 23.88
N TYR A 202 -27.72 37.43 24.39
CA TYR A 202 -29.08 37.96 24.35
C TYR A 202 -29.08 39.23 23.50
N GLN A 203 -29.68 39.15 22.31
CA GLN A 203 -29.64 40.20 21.29
C GLN A 203 -28.19 40.54 20.89
N ASN A 204 -27.68 41.72 21.21
CA ASN A 204 -26.27 42.11 20.96
C ASN A 204 -25.37 41.96 22.21
N LYS A 205 -25.96 41.68 23.38
CA LYS A 205 -25.27 41.67 24.67
C LYS A 205 -24.81 40.26 25.07
N ILE A 206 -23.64 40.20 25.68
CA ILE A 206 -23.03 38.99 26.26
C ILE A 206 -22.69 39.21 27.74
N ILE A 207 -22.88 38.19 28.59
CA ILE A 207 -22.94 38.33 30.06
C ILE A 207 -21.70 37.75 30.76
N LEU A 208 -20.87 38.61 31.36
CA LEU A 208 -19.62 38.27 32.06
C LEU A 208 -19.68 38.50 33.56
N SER A 209 -18.77 37.87 34.31
CA SER A 209 -18.57 38.11 35.75
C SER A 209 -17.15 38.56 36.08
N ILE A 210 -16.99 39.44 37.07
CA ILE A 210 -15.70 39.84 37.66
C ILE A 210 -15.84 39.74 39.18
N GLY A 211 -15.19 38.74 39.77
CA GLY A 211 -15.34 38.40 41.19
C GLY A 211 -16.78 38.03 41.57
N VAL A 212 -17.54 39.01 42.06
CA VAL A 212 -18.96 38.90 42.47
C VAL A 212 -19.91 39.79 41.66
N ARG A 213 -19.37 40.61 40.74
CA ARG A 213 -20.11 41.55 39.89
C ARG A 213 -20.42 40.86 38.57
N ILE A 214 -21.61 41.11 38.00
CA ILE A 214 -22.02 40.60 36.68
C ILE A 214 -22.30 41.80 35.78
N PHE A 215 -21.76 41.79 34.56
CA PHE A 215 -21.89 42.86 33.57
C PHE A 215 -22.41 42.30 32.24
N THR A 216 -23.06 43.15 31.43
CA THR A 216 -23.15 42.93 29.98
C THR A 216 -22.07 43.70 29.25
N TYR A 217 -21.65 43.17 28.10
CA TYR A 217 -20.90 43.87 27.06
C TYR A 217 -21.72 43.82 25.76
N ASP A 218 -21.93 44.97 25.10
CA ASP A 218 -22.65 45.04 23.83
C ASP A 218 -21.68 44.91 22.64
N THR A 219 -21.90 43.90 21.78
CA THR A 219 -21.05 43.59 20.62
C THR A 219 -21.20 44.56 19.43
N VAL A 220 -21.96 45.65 19.57
CA VAL A 220 -22.20 46.65 18.53
C VAL A 220 -21.84 48.06 19.01
N SER A 221 -22.18 48.46 20.24
CA SER A 221 -21.71 49.75 20.79
C SER A 221 -20.35 49.66 21.48
N GLY A 222 -19.94 48.47 21.94
CA GLY A 222 -18.75 48.25 22.76
C GLY A 222 -18.90 48.71 24.21
N GLU A 223 -20.11 49.10 24.63
CA GLU A 223 -20.39 49.58 25.99
C GLU A 223 -20.54 48.42 26.98
N THR A 224 -20.19 48.70 28.24
CA THR A 224 -20.30 47.76 29.37
C THR A 224 -21.26 48.31 30.42
N GLU A 225 -22.19 47.48 30.89
CA GLU A 225 -23.21 47.84 31.87
C GLU A 225 -23.23 46.80 33.01
N GLU A 226 -23.15 47.25 34.27
CA GLU A 226 -23.28 46.36 35.43
C GLU A 226 -24.75 45.95 35.62
N ILE A 227 -24.98 44.65 35.71
CA ILE A 227 -26.29 44.02 35.89
C ILE A 227 -26.60 43.88 37.38
N THR A 228 -25.69 43.26 38.12
CA THR A 228 -25.89 42.99 39.55
C THR A 228 -24.57 42.69 40.27
N THR A 229 -24.55 42.92 41.58
CA THR A 229 -23.44 42.56 42.47
C THR A 229 -23.95 41.59 43.53
N LEU A 230 -23.36 40.40 43.59
CA LEU A 230 -23.59 39.46 44.69
C LEU A 230 -22.80 39.86 45.93
N ASN A 231 -23.18 39.32 47.09
CA ASN A 231 -22.60 39.69 48.38
C ASN A 231 -21.08 39.44 48.41
N LYS A 232 -20.32 40.33 49.05
CA LYS A 232 -18.84 40.36 49.01
C LYS A 232 -18.14 39.15 49.65
N SER A 233 -18.89 38.30 50.35
CA SER A 233 -18.44 37.00 50.88
C SER A 233 -18.62 35.82 49.92
N THR A 234 -19.21 36.05 48.73
CA THR A 234 -19.52 35.00 47.76
C THR A 234 -18.42 34.83 46.71
N LEU A 235 -18.40 33.67 46.05
CA LEU A 235 -17.59 33.40 44.86
C LEU A 235 -18.47 32.78 43.78
N ILE A 236 -18.57 33.40 42.60
CA ILE A 236 -19.33 32.85 41.47
C ILE A 236 -18.64 31.57 40.98
N SER A 237 -19.34 30.44 41.10
CA SER A 237 -18.82 29.10 40.77
C SER A 237 -19.05 28.74 39.31
N ASP A 238 -20.14 29.22 38.70
CA ASP A 238 -20.42 29.18 37.25
C ASP A 238 -21.65 30.04 36.88
N ILE A 239 -21.79 30.39 35.60
CA ILE A 239 -22.93 31.13 35.03
C ILE A 239 -23.40 30.49 33.73
N GLU A 240 -24.72 30.33 33.53
CA GLU A 240 -25.32 29.72 32.33
C GLU A 240 -26.69 30.36 31.97
N LEU A 241 -27.03 30.45 30.69
CA LEU A 241 -28.25 31.09 30.17
C LEU A 241 -29.23 30.03 29.64
N ASP A 242 -30.49 30.10 30.05
CA ASP A 242 -31.53 29.21 29.50
C ASP A 242 -32.17 29.74 28.20
N PRO A 243 -32.83 28.87 27.40
CA PRO A 243 -33.41 29.26 26.10
C PRO A 243 -34.54 30.31 26.18
N TYR A 244 -35.00 30.66 27.39
CA TYR A 244 -36.02 31.69 27.62
C TYR A 244 -35.41 33.06 27.97
N GLY A 245 -34.08 33.10 28.16
CA GLY A 245 -33.30 34.29 28.44
C GLY A 245 -33.12 34.58 29.94
N TYR A 246 -33.29 33.58 30.82
CA TYR A 246 -32.98 33.74 32.24
C TYR A 246 -31.55 33.32 32.54
N LEU A 247 -30.85 34.12 33.36
CA LEU A 247 -29.51 33.80 33.83
C LEU A 247 -29.58 32.91 35.05
N TRP A 248 -28.87 31.79 35.01
CA TRP A 248 -28.58 30.95 36.15
C TRP A 248 -27.19 31.29 36.65
N VAL A 249 -27.07 31.55 37.96
CA VAL A 249 -25.79 31.85 38.62
C VAL A 249 -25.63 30.89 39.79
N SER A 250 -24.56 30.10 39.77
CA SER A 250 -24.15 29.31 40.92
C SER A 250 -23.08 30.05 41.72
N TYR A 251 -23.22 30.07 43.04
CA TYR A 251 -22.32 30.81 43.91
C TYR A 251 -22.05 30.07 45.22
N TRP A 252 -20.80 30.14 45.64
CA TRP A 252 -20.34 29.64 46.92
C TRP A 252 -20.41 30.77 47.95
N ASP A 253 -21.13 30.55 49.05
CA ASP A 253 -21.07 31.38 50.27
C ASP A 253 -20.75 30.43 51.43
N PRO A 254 -19.86 30.80 52.39
CA PRO A 254 -19.57 29.97 53.56
C PRO A 254 -20.81 29.53 54.36
N ASN A 255 -21.87 30.35 54.37
CA ASN A 255 -23.08 30.18 55.16
C ASN A 255 -24.30 29.74 54.33
N ASN A 256 -24.37 30.11 53.05
CA ASN A 256 -25.58 29.96 52.22
C ASN A 256 -25.27 29.69 50.74
N ARG A 257 -24.46 28.65 50.45
CA ARG A 257 -24.19 28.13 49.09
C ARG A 257 -25.50 27.96 48.31
N GLY A 258 -25.54 28.41 47.06
CA GLY A 258 -26.80 28.40 46.31
C GLY A 258 -26.64 28.50 44.80
N LEU A 259 -27.79 28.29 44.16
CA LEU A 259 -28.03 28.50 42.75
C LEU A 259 -29.20 29.47 42.65
N LEU A 260 -29.10 30.54 41.87
CA LEU A 260 -30.19 31.49 41.62
C LEU A 260 -30.54 31.54 40.14
N ARG A 261 -31.80 31.88 39.84
CA ARG A 261 -32.26 32.27 38.50
C ARG A 261 -32.70 33.73 38.51
N TYR A 262 -32.24 34.51 37.56
CA TYR A 262 -32.40 35.97 37.45
C TYR A 262 -32.96 36.36 36.07
N ASP A 263 -33.82 37.39 36.02
CA ASP A 263 -34.36 37.96 34.78
C ASP A 263 -33.77 39.35 34.50
N PHE A 264 -33.09 39.49 33.36
CA PHE A 264 -32.56 40.77 32.86
C PHE A 264 -33.66 41.77 32.47
N LYS A 265 -34.88 41.31 32.15
CA LYS A 265 -35.97 42.16 31.66
C LYS A 265 -36.68 42.92 32.78
N THR A 266 -36.55 42.44 34.01
CA THR A 266 -37.23 42.98 35.21
C THR A 266 -36.27 43.31 36.36
N ASP A 267 -34.95 43.15 36.16
CA ASP A 267 -33.89 43.26 37.18
C ASP A 267 -34.26 42.56 38.51
N SER A 268 -34.50 41.26 38.43
CA SER A 268 -35.02 40.51 39.58
C SER A 268 -34.54 39.07 39.66
N ILE A 269 -34.11 38.65 40.85
CA ILE A 269 -33.95 37.24 41.20
C ILE A 269 -35.34 36.61 41.29
N ILE A 270 -35.60 35.58 40.49
CA ILE A 270 -36.90 34.90 40.42
C ILE A 270 -36.97 33.78 41.46
N GLU A 271 -35.95 32.94 41.51
CA GLU A 271 -35.90 31.71 42.31
C GLU A 271 -34.48 31.50 42.86
N ILE A 272 -34.39 31.05 44.12
CA ILE A 272 -33.13 30.63 44.76
C ILE A 272 -33.28 29.18 45.21
N PHE A 273 -32.45 28.30 44.66
CA PHE A 273 -32.45 26.87 44.91
C PHE A 273 -31.42 26.49 45.98
N ARG A 274 -31.81 25.56 46.85
CA ARG A 274 -30.93 24.90 47.82
C ARG A 274 -30.78 23.43 47.43
N MET A 275 -29.57 23.03 47.05
CA MET A 275 -29.24 21.63 46.73
C MET A 275 -28.90 20.87 48.02
N THR A 276 -29.94 20.52 48.76
CA THR A 276 -29.91 19.62 49.93
C THR A 276 -30.20 18.18 49.50
N GLY A 277 -29.39 17.21 49.93
CA GLY A 277 -29.75 15.79 49.87
C GLY A 277 -30.92 15.42 50.80
N PRO A 278 -31.33 14.14 50.82
CA PRO A 278 -32.26 13.61 51.81
C PRO A 278 -31.75 13.86 53.25
N ALA A 279 -32.65 13.86 54.23
CA ALA A 279 -32.31 14.19 55.63
C ALA A 279 -31.25 13.27 56.28
N SER A 280 -30.97 12.10 55.69
CA SER A 280 -29.87 11.20 56.06
C SER A 280 -28.48 11.63 55.55
N GLU A 281 -28.41 12.43 54.49
CA GLU A 281 -27.16 12.94 53.86
C GLU A 281 -26.77 14.34 54.40
N ALA A 282 -27.25 14.73 55.59
CA ALA A 282 -27.29 16.12 56.08
C ALA A 282 -25.92 16.78 56.44
N THR A 283 -25.01 16.89 55.47
CA THR A 283 -23.70 17.56 55.58
C THR A 283 -23.60 18.85 54.75
N GLY A 284 -24.72 19.55 54.61
CA GLY A 284 -24.83 20.92 54.05
C GLY A 284 -25.03 20.96 52.52
N ASN A 285 -25.42 22.13 52.00
CA ASN A 285 -25.69 22.32 50.57
C ASN A 285 -24.48 21.92 49.70
N SER A 286 -24.75 21.28 48.56
CA SER A 286 -23.73 21.12 47.51
C SER A 286 -23.36 22.46 46.87
N ASN A 287 -22.13 22.53 46.37
CA ASN A 287 -21.72 23.54 45.39
C ASN A 287 -21.91 22.96 43.97
N VAL A 288 -22.45 23.76 43.06
CA VAL A 288 -22.42 23.47 41.62
C VAL A 288 -21.03 23.86 41.09
N TRP A 289 -20.41 22.99 40.29
CA TRP A 289 -19.11 23.27 39.65
C TRP A 289 -19.26 23.83 38.25
N GLN A 290 -20.21 23.29 37.49
CA GLN A 290 -20.50 23.68 36.11
C GLN A 290 -21.99 23.42 35.83
N MET A 291 -22.57 24.26 34.98
CA MET A 291 -23.94 24.16 34.48
C MET A 291 -23.95 23.85 32.99
N LEU A 292 -25.07 23.31 32.50
CA LEU A 292 -25.27 23.08 31.06
C LEU A 292 -26.74 23.26 30.68
N SER A 293 -26.99 24.23 29.82
CA SER A 293 -28.26 24.50 29.17
C SER A 293 -28.54 23.50 28.05
N THR A 294 -29.79 23.08 27.90
CA THR A 294 -30.27 22.29 26.77
C THR A 294 -31.65 22.80 26.33
N GLY A 295 -32.24 22.28 25.25
CA GLY A 295 -33.58 22.71 24.83
C GLY A 295 -34.71 22.39 25.83
N GLU A 296 -34.54 21.37 26.68
CA GLU A 296 -35.59 20.86 27.58
C GLU A 296 -35.32 21.12 29.07
N SER A 297 -34.06 21.26 29.46
CA SER A 297 -33.65 21.31 30.87
C SER A 297 -32.27 21.94 31.06
N MET A 298 -32.04 22.53 32.23
CA MET A 298 -30.68 22.82 32.70
C MET A 298 -30.15 21.66 33.54
N TYR A 299 -28.88 21.33 33.39
CA TYR A 299 -28.16 20.32 34.18
C TYR A 299 -27.10 21.00 35.06
N PHE A 300 -26.84 20.43 36.23
CA PHE A 300 -25.91 20.97 37.22
C PHE A 300 -25.04 19.83 37.79
N VAL A 301 -23.72 19.87 37.59
CA VAL A 301 -22.80 18.95 38.27
C VAL A 301 -22.39 19.50 39.62
N THR A 302 -22.46 18.69 40.66
CA THR A 302 -22.22 19.13 42.04
C THR A 302 -21.07 18.39 42.72
N ASN A 303 -20.50 19.03 43.74
CA ASN A 303 -19.34 18.52 44.47
C ASN A 303 -19.61 17.35 45.42
N THR A 304 -20.84 17.17 45.91
CA THR A 304 -21.20 16.17 46.94
C THR A 304 -22.60 15.56 46.80
N HIS A 305 -23.43 16.01 45.87
CA HIS A 305 -24.81 15.50 45.68
C HIS A 305 -25.10 15.06 44.24
N GLY A 306 -24.08 14.70 43.46
CA GLY A 306 -24.21 14.12 42.13
C GLY A 306 -24.64 15.12 41.04
N LEU A 307 -25.36 14.61 40.04
CA LEU A 307 -25.95 15.38 38.94
C LEU A 307 -27.37 15.82 39.32
N TRP A 308 -27.74 17.06 38.98
CA TRP A 308 -29.11 17.57 39.09
C TRP A 308 -29.61 18.07 37.73
N ARG A 309 -30.94 18.11 37.56
CA ARG A 309 -31.62 18.62 36.37
C ARG A 309 -32.83 19.46 36.76
N PHE A 310 -32.99 20.64 36.17
CA PHE A 310 -34.20 21.45 36.23
C PHE A 310 -34.97 21.33 34.90
N ASP A 311 -36.15 20.75 34.95
CA ASP A 311 -37.08 20.65 33.81
C ASP A 311 -37.80 21.99 33.63
N TYR A 312 -37.59 22.68 32.50
CA TYR A 312 -38.13 24.03 32.29
C TYR A 312 -39.67 24.06 32.19
N GLN A 313 -40.28 23.00 31.64
CA GLN A 313 -41.74 22.94 31.47
C GLN A 313 -42.43 22.65 32.80
N LYS A 314 -41.89 21.71 33.60
CA LYS A 314 -42.41 21.35 34.92
C LYS A 314 -41.96 22.31 36.03
N ARG A 315 -40.98 23.17 35.75
CA ARG A 315 -40.28 24.05 36.71
C ARG A 315 -39.78 23.29 37.96
N LYS A 316 -39.31 22.05 37.76
CA LYS A 316 -38.99 21.11 38.84
C LYS A 316 -37.51 20.75 38.81
N LEU A 317 -36.83 20.94 39.94
CA LEU A 317 -35.47 20.48 40.18
C LEU A 317 -35.48 19.02 40.68
N THR A 318 -34.72 18.15 40.04
CA THR A 318 -34.60 16.70 40.34
C THR A 318 -33.14 16.28 40.44
N LYS A 319 -32.74 15.56 41.50
CA LYS A 319 -31.44 14.85 41.57
C LYS A 319 -31.50 13.64 40.63
N ILE A 320 -30.49 13.45 39.80
CA ILE A 320 -30.34 12.28 38.93
C ILE A 320 -29.50 11.25 39.67
N GLY A 321 -30.00 10.02 39.74
CA GLY A 321 -29.24 8.87 40.25
C GLY A 321 -28.24 8.41 39.19
N ILE A 322 -27.03 8.08 39.62
CA ILE A 322 -25.98 7.53 38.76
C ILE A 322 -25.58 6.20 39.37
N GLN A 323 -26.10 5.13 38.76
CA GLN A 323 -25.71 3.77 39.08
C GLN A 323 -24.46 3.41 38.27
N VAL A 324 -23.52 2.71 38.89
CA VAL A 324 -22.27 2.27 38.27
C VAL A 324 -22.15 0.78 38.50
N ASN A 325 -21.87 0.01 37.44
CA ASN A 325 -21.93 -1.47 37.43
C ASN A 325 -20.97 -2.19 38.40
N TYR A 326 -20.21 -1.48 39.24
CA TYR A 326 -19.14 -2.02 40.07
C TYR A 326 -19.12 -1.52 41.54
N GLU A 327 -19.96 -0.56 41.95
CA GLU A 327 -19.99 -0.06 43.34
C GLU A 327 -21.40 -0.04 43.95
N GLU A 328 -21.52 -0.40 45.24
CA GLU A 328 -22.77 -0.33 46.00
C GLU A 328 -23.15 1.10 46.42
N HIS A 329 -22.40 2.12 45.97
CA HIS A 329 -22.55 3.51 46.38
C HIS A 329 -22.61 4.45 45.16
N PRO A 330 -23.59 5.39 45.10
CA PRO A 330 -23.72 6.29 43.96
C PRO A 330 -22.59 7.33 43.93
N VAL A 331 -22.01 7.51 42.74
CA VAL A 331 -20.99 8.55 42.49
C VAL A 331 -21.64 9.92 42.64
N ASN A 332 -21.27 10.63 43.71
CA ASN A 332 -21.90 11.91 44.10
C ASN A 332 -21.02 13.14 43.88
N GLN A 333 -19.87 13.02 43.20
CA GLN A 333 -18.96 14.13 42.92
C GLN A 333 -18.75 14.24 41.41
N PHE A 334 -19.01 15.41 40.82
CA PHE A 334 -18.73 15.68 39.40
C PHE A 334 -18.18 17.09 39.23
N ARG A 335 -17.20 17.27 38.34
CA ARG A 335 -16.47 18.52 38.13
C ARG A 335 -16.69 19.12 36.73
N ALA A 336 -16.90 18.28 35.72
CA ALA A 336 -17.13 18.71 34.34
C ALA A 336 -18.40 18.06 33.76
N ILE A 337 -19.09 18.81 32.90
CA ILE A 337 -20.25 18.37 32.11
C ILE A 337 -20.14 18.92 30.68
N HIS A 338 -20.44 18.08 29.68
CA HIS A 338 -20.48 18.49 28.28
C HIS A 338 -21.58 17.74 27.51
N ARG A 339 -22.08 18.32 26.42
CA ARG A 339 -22.97 17.65 25.46
C ARG A 339 -22.34 17.65 24.09
N ASP A 340 -22.08 16.47 23.55
CA ASP A 340 -21.45 16.33 22.24
C ASP A 340 -22.42 16.55 21.07
N LYS A 341 -21.85 16.58 19.86
CA LYS A 341 -22.54 16.76 18.58
C LYS A 341 -23.64 15.72 18.30
N PHE A 342 -23.59 14.55 18.94
CA PHE A 342 -24.59 13.48 18.81
C PHE A 342 -25.67 13.55 19.90
N GLY A 343 -25.55 14.50 20.83
CA GLY A 343 -26.50 14.73 21.91
C GLY A 343 -26.26 13.88 23.16
N ARG A 344 -25.10 13.23 23.29
CA ARG A 344 -24.71 12.49 24.51
C ARG A 344 -24.26 13.46 25.59
N LEU A 345 -24.60 13.14 26.83
CA LEU A 345 -24.08 13.80 28.01
C LEU A 345 -22.81 13.11 28.47
N TRP A 346 -21.75 13.90 28.66
CA TRP A 346 -20.47 13.47 29.20
C TRP A 346 -20.29 14.12 30.57
N LEU A 347 -19.91 13.34 31.59
CA LEU A 347 -19.63 13.81 32.94
C LEU A 347 -18.23 13.37 33.37
N GLY A 348 -17.49 14.23 34.06
CA GLY A 348 -16.18 13.91 34.62
C GLY A 348 -16.17 14.03 36.14
N ASN A 349 -15.60 13.05 36.84
CA ASN A 349 -15.33 13.13 38.28
C ASN A 349 -13.82 13.16 38.59
N SER A 350 -13.44 12.82 39.83
CA SER A 350 -12.06 12.79 40.31
C SER A 350 -11.23 11.55 39.91
N VAL A 351 -11.81 10.60 39.18
CA VAL A 351 -11.22 9.27 38.89
C VAL A 351 -11.51 8.81 37.44
N GLU A 352 -12.76 8.99 36.99
CA GLU A 352 -13.34 8.41 35.78
C GLU A 352 -14.12 9.44 34.95
N ILE A 353 -14.35 9.09 33.69
CA ILE A 353 -15.33 9.74 32.81
C ILE A 353 -16.55 8.84 32.57
N PHE A 354 -17.71 9.46 32.43
CA PHE A 354 -19.03 8.85 32.28
C PHE A 354 -19.69 9.38 30.99
N ARG A 355 -20.37 8.54 30.21
CA ARG A 355 -21.22 8.99 29.08
C ARG A 355 -22.57 8.25 28.96
N GLU A 356 -23.58 8.95 28.43
CA GLU A 356 -24.96 8.44 28.20
C GLU A 356 -25.70 9.30 27.14
N LEU A 357 -26.50 8.71 26.23
CA LEU A 357 -27.44 9.48 25.39
C LEU A 357 -28.57 10.09 26.24
N ILE A 358 -28.76 11.41 26.13
CA ILE A 358 -29.85 12.16 26.80
C ILE A 358 -31.25 11.65 26.38
N TYR A 359 -31.33 10.93 25.26
CA TYR A 359 -32.56 10.39 24.68
C TYR A 359 -32.98 9.01 25.23
N HIS A 360 -32.16 8.32 26.06
CA HIS A 360 -32.51 7.02 26.67
C HIS A 360 -33.68 7.06 27.68
N LYS A 361 -34.33 8.21 27.86
CA LYS A 361 -35.62 8.40 28.58
C LYS A 361 -36.76 7.49 28.10
N GLN A 362 -36.57 6.71 27.04
CA GLN A 362 -37.55 5.84 26.40
C GLN A 362 -37.66 4.45 27.06
N ILE A 363 -36.63 3.99 27.78
CA ILE A 363 -36.60 2.66 28.43
C ILE A 363 -36.38 2.83 29.94
N LYS A 364 -37.20 2.14 30.75
CA LYS A 364 -37.12 2.12 32.22
C LYS A 364 -36.98 0.68 32.72
N GLN A 365 -35.97 0.42 33.55
CA GLN A 365 -35.81 -0.85 34.28
C GLN A 365 -36.50 -0.78 35.65
N ILE A 366 -37.10 -1.88 36.08
CA ILE A 366 -37.82 -2.05 37.35
C ILE A 366 -37.27 -3.33 38.01
N SER A 367 -36.69 -3.23 39.21
CA SER A 367 -35.90 -4.31 39.83
C SER A 367 -35.95 -4.31 41.36
N ASN A 368 -35.54 -5.41 42.00
CA ASN A 368 -35.34 -5.52 43.46
C ASN A 368 -34.14 -4.67 43.96
N THR A 369 -33.24 -4.25 43.06
CA THR A 369 -32.13 -3.33 43.37
C THR A 369 -32.51 -1.86 43.25
N SER A 370 -33.66 -1.52 42.66
CA SER A 370 -34.14 -0.14 42.57
C SER A 370 -34.42 0.42 43.96
N THR A 371 -33.87 1.61 44.24
CA THR A 371 -34.06 2.36 45.50
C THR A 371 -35.51 2.80 45.75
N ARG A 372 -36.35 2.81 44.70
CA ARG A 372 -37.72 3.33 44.74
C ARG A 372 -38.78 2.39 44.16
N THR A 373 -38.44 1.59 43.14
CA THR A 373 -39.38 0.70 42.44
C THR A 373 -39.12 -0.78 42.74
N ARG A 374 -38.92 -1.09 44.03
CA ARG A 374 -38.40 -2.38 44.49
C ARG A 374 -39.36 -3.53 44.21
N LEU A 375 -39.00 -4.41 43.27
CA LEU A 375 -39.69 -5.69 43.07
C LEU A 375 -39.30 -6.72 44.17
N PRO A 376 -40.16 -7.70 44.50
CA PRO A 376 -39.83 -8.80 45.40
C PRO A 376 -38.61 -9.63 44.95
N SER A 377 -38.38 -9.69 43.63
CA SER A 377 -37.26 -10.38 42.99
C SER A 377 -37.06 -9.88 41.55
N ASN A 378 -35.86 -10.14 41.02
CA ASN A 378 -35.52 -9.93 39.61
C ASN A 378 -35.90 -11.14 38.72
N HIS A 379 -36.24 -12.28 39.31
CA HIS A 379 -36.64 -13.47 38.55
C HIS A 379 -38.13 -13.40 38.19
N ILE A 380 -38.42 -12.81 37.04
CA ILE A 380 -39.78 -12.59 36.53
C ILE A 380 -40.28 -13.82 35.77
N PHE A 381 -41.51 -14.24 36.06
CA PHE A 381 -42.22 -15.33 35.38
C PHE A 381 -43.32 -14.84 34.45
N THR A 382 -44.00 -13.74 34.81
CA THR A 382 -45.13 -13.20 34.05
C THR A 382 -45.30 -11.71 34.32
N VAL A 383 -45.75 -10.97 33.31
CA VAL A 383 -46.15 -9.57 33.39
C VAL A 383 -47.50 -9.43 32.71
N THR A 384 -48.44 -8.73 33.32
CA THR A 384 -49.81 -8.55 32.80
C THR A 384 -50.31 -7.15 33.14
N THR A 385 -50.72 -6.40 32.13
CA THR A 385 -51.39 -5.12 32.28
C THR A 385 -52.82 -5.38 32.72
N LEU A 386 -53.21 -4.74 33.83
CA LEU A 386 -54.57 -4.75 34.32
C LEU A 386 -55.38 -3.62 33.69
N SER A 387 -56.71 -3.76 33.67
CA SER A 387 -57.67 -2.77 33.16
C SER A 387 -57.51 -1.37 33.78
N ASN A 388 -56.99 -1.28 35.02
CA ASN A 388 -56.67 -0.04 35.72
C ASN A 388 -55.32 0.60 35.32
N HIS A 389 -54.60 0.00 34.35
CA HIS A 389 -53.26 0.34 33.87
C HIS A 389 -52.09 0.06 34.83
N GLU A 390 -52.28 -0.69 35.91
CA GLU A 390 -51.15 -1.24 36.68
C GLU A 390 -50.58 -2.49 35.99
N LEU A 391 -49.30 -2.79 36.23
CA LEU A 391 -48.67 -4.05 35.84
C LEU A 391 -48.69 -5.02 37.01
N ALA A 392 -49.35 -6.16 36.84
CA ALA A 392 -49.21 -7.32 37.70
C ALA A 392 -47.98 -8.14 37.29
N ILE A 393 -47.01 -8.24 38.20
CA ILE A 393 -45.69 -8.83 37.96
C ILE A 393 -45.55 -10.06 38.85
N GLY A 394 -45.50 -11.24 38.25
CA GLY A 394 -45.26 -12.51 38.93
C GLY A 394 -43.77 -12.82 39.03
N THR A 395 -43.30 -13.10 40.25
CA THR A 395 -41.88 -13.38 40.54
C THR A 395 -41.72 -14.74 41.24
N ASP A 396 -40.47 -15.18 41.45
CA ASP A 396 -40.18 -16.34 42.30
C ASP A 396 -40.46 -16.12 43.80
N HIS A 397 -40.59 -14.86 44.24
CA HIS A 397 -40.82 -14.45 45.63
C HIS A 397 -42.25 -13.91 45.90
N GLY A 398 -43.17 -14.07 44.95
CA GLY A 398 -44.58 -13.66 45.05
C GLY A 398 -45.00 -12.66 43.96
N LEU A 399 -46.07 -11.92 44.24
CA LEU A 399 -46.65 -10.91 43.34
C LEU A 399 -46.13 -9.50 43.68
N ALA A 400 -45.99 -8.67 42.65
CA ALA A 400 -46.03 -7.21 42.77
C ALA A 400 -47.09 -6.61 41.85
N LEU A 401 -47.79 -5.56 42.31
CA LEU A 401 -48.50 -4.62 41.44
C LEU A 401 -47.67 -3.34 41.33
N TYR A 402 -47.31 -2.93 40.12
CA TYR A 402 -46.57 -1.69 39.84
C TYR A 402 -47.45 -0.69 39.10
N ASN A 403 -47.47 0.56 39.55
CA ASN A 403 -48.18 1.65 38.88
C ASN A 403 -47.24 2.42 37.94
N PRO A 404 -47.42 2.40 36.60
CA PRO A 404 -46.53 3.10 35.67
C PRO A 404 -46.54 4.64 35.78
N ILE A 405 -47.58 5.22 36.41
CA ILE A 405 -47.78 6.67 36.47
C ILE A 405 -47.17 7.26 37.74
N SER A 406 -47.43 6.67 38.92
CA SER A 406 -46.81 7.12 40.18
C SER A 406 -45.44 6.47 40.45
N GLY A 407 -45.20 5.29 39.90
CA GLY A 407 -44.02 4.47 40.17
C GLY A 407 -44.13 3.58 41.42
N ASP A 408 -45.27 3.58 42.12
CA ASP A 408 -45.46 2.79 43.34
C ASP A 408 -45.44 1.28 43.05
N VAL A 409 -44.94 0.50 44.01
CA VAL A 409 -44.99 -0.97 44.00
C VAL A 409 -45.70 -1.49 45.25
N ARG A 410 -46.73 -2.32 45.07
CA ARG A 410 -47.47 -3.01 46.14
C ARG A 410 -47.15 -4.50 46.07
N GLU A 411 -46.29 -5.00 46.96
CA GLU A 411 -45.93 -6.43 47.01
C GLU A 411 -46.95 -7.29 47.79
N LYS A 412 -47.09 -8.54 47.37
CA LYS A 412 -47.83 -9.58 48.09
C LYS A 412 -47.06 -10.90 48.05
N LYS A 413 -46.44 -11.24 49.19
CA LYS A 413 -46.03 -12.62 49.47
C LYS A 413 -47.29 -13.47 49.59
N LEU A 414 -47.28 -14.61 48.90
CA LEU A 414 -48.43 -15.49 48.81
C LEU A 414 -48.48 -16.43 50.03
N PRO A 415 -49.67 -16.91 50.45
CA PRO A 415 -49.78 -17.84 51.57
C PRO A 415 -49.10 -19.19 51.25
N LEU A 416 -47.91 -19.37 51.81
CA LEU A 416 -47.12 -20.60 51.75
C LEU A 416 -47.89 -21.81 52.29
N TYR A 417 -47.81 -22.94 51.60
CA TYR A 417 -48.41 -24.20 52.04
C TYR A 417 -47.34 -25.30 52.09
N HIS A 418 -46.85 -25.59 53.30
CA HIS A 418 -45.62 -26.34 53.58
C HIS A 418 -44.33 -25.57 53.20
N ASP A 419 -43.19 -26.01 53.73
CA ASP A 419 -41.85 -25.39 53.57
C ASP A 419 -41.21 -25.60 52.18
N ASN A 420 -42.03 -25.70 51.13
CA ASN A 420 -41.56 -25.82 49.75
C ASN A 420 -41.16 -24.44 49.20
N PRO A 421 -39.88 -24.20 48.84
CA PRO A 421 -39.44 -22.89 48.34
C PRO A 421 -40.10 -22.50 47.01
N TYR A 422 -40.60 -23.46 46.22
CA TYR A 422 -41.25 -23.17 44.94
C TYR A 422 -42.67 -22.59 45.08
N ASN A 423 -43.24 -22.55 46.29
CA ASN A 423 -44.63 -22.13 46.53
C ASN A 423 -44.92 -20.66 46.17
N ASN A 424 -43.94 -19.78 46.27
CA ASN A 424 -44.10 -18.35 45.95
C ASN A 424 -43.97 -18.01 44.46
N GLN A 425 -43.62 -18.98 43.60
CA GLN A 425 -43.40 -18.73 42.18
C GLN A 425 -44.73 -18.52 41.43
N VAL A 426 -44.99 -17.30 40.98
CA VAL A 426 -46.19 -16.93 40.21
C VAL A 426 -45.95 -17.19 38.73
N ARG A 427 -46.42 -18.32 38.19
CA ARG A 427 -46.19 -18.75 36.80
C ARG A 427 -47.05 -18.04 35.76
N HIS A 428 -48.26 -17.61 36.13
CA HIS A 428 -49.19 -16.90 35.26
C HIS A 428 -50.11 -16.00 36.11
N ILE A 429 -50.64 -14.93 35.51
CA ILE A 429 -51.66 -14.04 36.09
C ILE A 429 -52.75 -13.83 35.04
N LEU A 430 -54.00 -13.69 35.48
CA LEU A 430 -55.16 -13.48 34.61
C LEU A 430 -56.18 -12.57 35.32
N GLU A 431 -56.55 -11.45 34.69
CA GLU A 431 -57.53 -10.50 35.25
C GLU A 431 -58.97 -11.05 35.16
N ASP A 432 -59.77 -10.75 36.18
CA ASP A 432 -61.14 -11.22 36.40
C ASP A 432 -61.96 -10.07 37.04
N GLY A 433 -62.18 -9.02 36.25
CA GLY A 433 -62.89 -7.81 36.69
C GLY A 433 -62.14 -7.07 37.80
N SER A 434 -62.67 -7.10 39.03
CA SER A 434 -62.02 -6.50 40.20
C SER A 434 -60.95 -7.37 40.86
N ASP A 435 -60.88 -8.65 40.45
CA ASP A 435 -60.00 -9.67 41.01
C ASP A 435 -59.03 -10.17 39.94
N MET A 436 -58.06 -10.98 40.35
CA MET A 436 -57.11 -11.65 39.47
C MET A 436 -56.86 -13.07 39.95
N TRP A 437 -56.73 -13.98 39.00
CA TRP A 437 -56.27 -15.34 39.21
C TRP A 437 -54.75 -15.39 39.13
N ILE A 438 -54.14 -16.03 40.12
CA ILE A 438 -52.70 -16.18 40.29
C ILE A 438 -52.38 -17.67 40.37
N MET A 439 -51.52 -18.10 39.46
CA MET A 439 -51.18 -19.50 39.25
C MET A 439 -49.77 -19.76 39.80
N THR A 440 -49.62 -20.72 40.72
CA THR A 440 -48.31 -21.10 41.30
C THR A 440 -48.05 -22.61 41.22
N TRP A 441 -46.86 -23.06 41.63
CA TRP A 441 -46.57 -24.49 41.83
C TRP A 441 -47.46 -25.16 42.89
N SER A 442 -48.08 -24.39 43.79
CA SER A 442 -48.96 -24.90 44.85
C SER A 442 -50.43 -25.02 44.43
N GLY A 443 -50.80 -24.47 43.28
CA GLY A 443 -52.18 -24.38 42.79
C GLY A 443 -52.60 -22.96 42.42
N LEU A 444 -53.81 -22.58 42.80
CA LEU A 444 -54.55 -21.45 42.25
C LEU A 444 -55.09 -20.53 43.36
N LEU A 445 -54.95 -19.23 43.15
CA LEU A 445 -55.36 -18.17 44.07
C LEU A 445 -56.23 -17.14 43.33
N ARG A 446 -57.37 -16.73 43.90
CA ARG A 446 -58.12 -15.55 43.47
C ARG A 446 -57.86 -14.42 44.45
N ILE A 447 -57.29 -13.31 44.00
CA ILE A 447 -56.88 -12.17 44.84
C ILE A 447 -57.53 -10.90 44.31
N ASN A 448 -58.01 -10.04 45.21
CA ASN A 448 -58.55 -8.74 44.83
C ASN A 448 -57.44 -7.74 44.46
N ILE A 449 -57.56 -7.06 43.31
CA ILE A 449 -56.53 -6.16 42.76
C ILE A 449 -56.28 -4.94 43.67
N GLN A 450 -57.33 -4.40 44.29
CA GLN A 450 -57.22 -3.21 45.14
C GLN A 450 -56.65 -3.56 46.52
N THR A 451 -57.21 -4.56 47.21
CA THR A 451 -56.86 -4.85 48.62
C THR A 451 -55.73 -5.87 48.79
N LEU A 452 -55.36 -6.59 47.73
CA LEU A 452 -54.43 -7.73 47.77
C LEU A 452 -54.81 -8.81 48.82
N GLN A 453 -56.11 -8.92 49.12
CA GLN A 453 -56.68 -10.00 49.93
C GLN A 453 -56.99 -11.22 49.07
N VAL A 454 -56.73 -12.41 49.61
CA VAL A 454 -57.09 -13.69 48.99
C VAL A 454 -58.58 -13.95 49.24
N LYS A 455 -59.35 -14.18 48.16
CA LYS A 455 -60.77 -14.53 48.20
C LYS A 455 -61.00 -16.04 48.10
N GLU A 456 -60.35 -16.68 47.14
CA GLU A 456 -60.42 -18.13 46.90
C GLU A 456 -58.99 -18.69 46.86
N GLN A 457 -58.77 -19.90 47.41
CA GLN A 457 -57.49 -20.60 47.33
C GLN A 457 -57.72 -22.11 47.15
N TYR A 458 -57.09 -22.68 46.12
CA TYR A 458 -57.19 -24.09 45.76
C TYR A 458 -55.78 -24.69 45.68
N PHE A 459 -55.54 -25.78 46.41
CA PHE A 459 -54.23 -26.43 46.46
C PHE A 459 -54.14 -27.68 45.59
N THR A 460 -53.00 -27.86 44.94
CA THR A 460 -52.60 -29.14 44.34
C THR A 460 -52.21 -30.12 45.45
N ARG A 461 -52.98 -31.20 45.61
CA ARG A 461 -52.79 -32.12 46.74
C ARG A 461 -51.54 -32.98 46.58
N ASN A 462 -50.62 -32.90 47.54
CA ASN A 462 -49.71 -33.99 47.82
C ASN A 462 -50.33 -34.92 48.89
N ARG A 463 -50.05 -36.23 48.81
CA ARG A 463 -50.86 -37.27 49.48
C ARG A 463 -50.79 -37.21 51.03
N LYS A 464 -51.80 -36.58 51.68
CA LYS A 464 -52.54 -37.01 52.92
C LYS A 464 -53.08 -35.83 53.79
N ARG A 465 -54.33 -35.42 53.58
CA ARG A 465 -55.35 -35.13 54.63
C ARG A 465 -56.70 -34.74 54.01
N THR A 466 -57.72 -34.57 54.85
CA THR A 466 -59.12 -34.27 54.49
C THR A 466 -59.59 -32.88 54.94
N ASP A 467 -58.83 -32.21 55.80
CA ASP A 467 -59.33 -31.07 56.58
C ASP A 467 -58.57 -29.80 56.14
N GLY A 468 -59.19 -28.98 55.29
CA GLY A 468 -58.57 -27.80 54.67
C GLY A 468 -59.48 -27.12 53.63
N PRO A 469 -59.05 -26.00 53.02
CA PRO A 469 -59.81 -25.32 51.96
C PRO A 469 -59.95 -26.19 50.70
N MET A 470 -60.88 -25.83 49.81
CA MET A 470 -61.27 -26.63 48.65
C MET A 470 -60.07 -27.15 47.84
N VAL A 471 -59.93 -28.47 47.80
CA VAL A 471 -58.82 -29.14 47.12
C VAL A 471 -59.24 -29.49 45.70
N ILE A 472 -58.57 -28.90 44.70
CA ILE A 472 -58.70 -29.35 43.32
C ILE A 472 -57.69 -30.47 43.09
N ASP A 473 -58.16 -31.70 43.31
CA ASP A 473 -57.35 -32.93 43.40
C ASP A 473 -56.68 -33.38 42.08
N GLN A 474 -56.78 -32.58 41.00
CA GLN A 474 -56.50 -33.00 39.63
C GLN A 474 -55.72 -31.98 38.76
N VAL A 475 -55.50 -30.73 39.21
CA VAL A 475 -55.03 -29.66 38.30
C VAL A 475 -53.52 -29.58 38.10
N GLY A 476 -52.69 -30.01 39.06
CA GLY A 476 -51.22 -29.86 38.96
C GLY A 476 -50.76 -28.39 38.92
N ALA A 477 -49.49 -28.16 38.60
CA ALA A 477 -48.98 -26.79 38.48
C ALA A 477 -49.40 -26.18 37.14
N ILE A 478 -49.81 -24.90 37.13
CA ILE A 478 -50.45 -24.27 35.97
C ILE A 478 -49.44 -23.45 35.14
N ASN A 479 -49.56 -23.51 33.81
CA ASN A 479 -48.67 -22.88 32.83
C ASN A 479 -49.30 -21.69 32.06
N ARG A 480 -50.59 -21.81 31.72
CA ARG A 480 -51.39 -20.82 30.99
C ARG A 480 -52.85 -20.94 31.42
N SER A 481 -53.62 -19.86 31.24
CA SER A 481 -55.03 -19.82 31.57
C SER A 481 -55.79 -18.79 30.72
N ALA A 482 -57.09 -18.99 30.56
CA ALA A 482 -58.03 -18.04 29.95
C ALA A 482 -59.38 -18.08 30.70
N ILE A 483 -60.20 -17.04 30.54
CA ILE A 483 -61.62 -17.07 30.94
C ILE A 483 -62.45 -17.11 29.66
N ASP A 484 -63.45 -17.99 29.57
CA ASP A 484 -64.42 -17.97 28.46
C ASP A 484 -65.53 -16.93 28.67
N ASP A 485 -66.38 -16.72 27.66
CA ASP A 485 -67.44 -15.70 27.70
C ASP A 485 -68.56 -15.98 28.73
N GLU A 486 -68.57 -17.18 29.32
CA GLU A 486 -69.47 -17.58 30.42
C GLU A 486 -68.88 -17.30 31.81
N GLY A 487 -67.60 -16.90 31.89
CA GLY A 487 -66.88 -16.68 33.14
C GLY A 487 -66.24 -17.94 33.75
N ASN A 488 -66.11 -19.03 32.98
CA ASN A 488 -65.40 -20.23 33.44
C ASN A 488 -63.90 -20.06 33.27
N LEU A 489 -63.13 -20.50 34.26
CA LEU A 489 -61.66 -20.45 34.22
C LEU A 489 -61.11 -21.71 33.57
N TRP A 490 -60.36 -21.54 32.49
CA TRP A 490 -59.65 -22.62 31.80
C TRP A 490 -58.16 -22.56 32.11
N VAL A 491 -57.53 -23.72 32.33
CA VAL A 491 -56.11 -23.84 32.66
C VAL A 491 -55.44 -24.96 31.86
N ILE A 492 -54.17 -24.73 31.51
CA ILE A 492 -53.24 -25.77 31.03
C ILE A 492 -52.24 -26.07 32.15
N ASN A 493 -52.05 -27.33 32.51
CA ASN A 493 -51.09 -27.73 33.54
C ASN A 493 -49.66 -28.00 33.02
N THR A 494 -48.76 -28.45 33.89
CA THR A 494 -47.38 -28.84 33.56
C THR A 494 -47.29 -30.06 32.65
N ASP A 495 -48.32 -30.90 32.66
CA ASP A 495 -48.43 -32.12 31.88
C ASP A 495 -49.20 -31.89 30.56
N HIS A 496 -49.44 -30.61 30.21
CA HIS A 496 -50.10 -30.13 28.99
C HIS A 496 -51.58 -30.51 28.82
N GLU A 497 -52.23 -30.85 29.93
CA GLU A 497 -53.64 -31.24 29.99
C GLU A 497 -54.56 -30.02 30.12
N LEU A 498 -55.72 -30.06 29.45
CA LEU A 498 -56.71 -28.98 29.43
C LEU A 498 -57.82 -29.21 30.47
N ILE A 499 -58.10 -28.19 31.29
CA ILE A 499 -59.05 -28.31 32.40
C ILE A 499 -59.94 -27.05 32.49
N LYS A 500 -61.27 -27.25 32.51
CA LYS A 500 -62.30 -26.23 32.76
C LYS A 500 -62.68 -26.24 34.24
N ILE A 501 -62.61 -25.09 34.90
CA ILE A 501 -63.03 -24.84 36.29
C ILE A 501 -64.24 -23.90 36.25
N PHE A 502 -65.41 -24.41 36.66
CA PHE A 502 -66.71 -23.76 36.45
C PHE A 502 -67.60 -23.87 37.68
N GLY A 503 -68.82 -23.31 37.64
CA GLY A 503 -69.72 -23.24 38.80
C GLY A 503 -69.36 -22.15 39.81
N THR A 504 -70.14 -22.06 40.90
CA THR A 504 -70.03 -20.98 41.90
C THR A 504 -68.76 -21.13 42.76
N PRO A 505 -68.25 -20.05 43.41
CA PRO A 505 -67.08 -20.13 44.29
C PRO A 505 -67.17 -21.20 45.39
N GLU A 506 -68.39 -21.44 45.89
CA GLU A 506 -68.74 -22.42 46.93
C GLU A 506 -68.76 -23.87 46.40
N HIS A 507 -69.06 -24.04 45.11
CA HIS A 507 -69.31 -25.33 44.46
C HIS A 507 -68.62 -25.38 43.08
N ARG A 508 -67.31 -25.11 43.06
CA ARG A 508 -66.49 -25.24 41.85
C ARG A 508 -66.48 -26.69 41.36
N LEU A 509 -66.87 -26.87 40.10
CA LEU A 509 -66.73 -28.11 39.35
C LEU A 509 -65.48 -28.04 38.46
N VAL A 510 -64.91 -29.21 38.18
CA VAL A 510 -63.66 -29.34 37.42
C VAL A 510 -63.85 -30.44 36.38
N LYS A 511 -63.80 -30.08 35.10
CA LYS A 511 -63.83 -31.01 33.95
C LYS A 511 -62.44 -31.00 33.30
N LYS A 512 -61.77 -32.15 33.32
CA LYS A 512 -60.55 -32.39 32.56
C LYS A 512 -60.90 -33.01 31.22
N TYR A 513 -60.26 -32.55 30.15
CA TYR A 513 -60.42 -33.07 28.80
C TYR A 513 -59.32 -34.07 28.46
N ASP A 514 -59.65 -35.10 27.68
CA ASP A 514 -58.68 -36.05 27.14
C ASP A 514 -58.48 -35.72 25.65
N LEU A 515 -57.50 -34.85 25.39
CA LEU A 515 -57.19 -34.31 24.06
C LEU A 515 -57.03 -35.42 22.99
N ARG A 516 -56.57 -36.60 23.40
CA ARG A 516 -56.36 -37.77 22.53
C ARG A 516 -57.65 -38.54 22.29
N HIS A 517 -58.52 -38.66 23.29
CA HIS A 517 -59.85 -39.26 23.13
C HIS A 517 -60.76 -38.38 22.26
N ASP A 518 -60.71 -37.07 22.49
CA ASP A 518 -61.47 -36.05 21.76
C ASP A 518 -60.88 -35.78 20.36
N THR A 519 -59.75 -36.43 20.01
CA THR A 519 -59.00 -36.34 18.73
C THR A 519 -58.47 -34.95 18.33
N ILE A 520 -58.41 -34.03 19.29
CA ILE A 520 -57.99 -32.63 19.07
C ILE A 520 -56.47 -32.40 19.16
N GLY A 521 -55.72 -33.29 19.82
CA GLY A 521 -54.24 -33.26 19.89
C GLY A 521 -53.67 -34.22 20.95
N GLU A 522 -52.35 -34.23 21.14
CA GLU A 522 -51.75 -34.88 22.31
C GLU A 522 -51.50 -33.88 23.45
N TYR A 523 -51.19 -32.62 23.14
CA TYR A 523 -50.76 -31.62 24.11
C TYR A 523 -51.37 -30.24 23.83
N CYS A 524 -51.88 -29.57 24.87
CA CYS A 524 -52.32 -28.18 24.79
C CYS A 524 -51.18 -27.23 25.18
N TYR A 525 -50.99 -26.15 24.41
CA TYR A 525 -49.90 -25.19 24.62
C TYR A 525 -50.36 -23.76 24.90
N VAL A 526 -51.42 -23.28 24.25
CA VAL A 526 -51.91 -21.91 24.39
C VAL A 526 -53.44 -21.86 24.45
N LEU A 527 -53.96 -20.99 25.33
CA LEU A 527 -55.36 -20.61 25.42
C LEU A 527 -55.49 -19.10 25.22
N LYS A 528 -56.51 -18.67 24.48
CA LYS A 528 -56.86 -17.24 24.34
C LYS A 528 -58.37 -17.12 24.13
N ASN A 529 -59.03 -16.24 24.85
CA ASN A 529 -60.41 -15.88 24.50
C ASN A 529 -60.39 -14.86 23.35
N HIS A 530 -61.21 -15.09 22.31
CA HIS A 530 -61.21 -14.31 21.07
C HIS A 530 -62.54 -13.56 20.90
N PRO A 531 -62.54 -12.21 20.70
CA PRO A 531 -63.77 -11.40 20.73
C PRO A 531 -64.90 -11.80 19.78
N LYS A 532 -64.59 -12.56 18.72
CA LYS A 532 -65.57 -13.08 17.75
C LYS A 532 -65.89 -14.58 17.92
N TRP A 533 -64.97 -15.35 18.47
CA TRP A 533 -65.01 -16.83 18.41
C TRP A 533 -65.05 -17.51 19.78
N GLY A 534 -64.93 -16.76 20.88
CA GLY A 534 -64.83 -17.34 22.21
C GLY A 534 -63.48 -18.01 22.43
N LEU A 535 -63.44 -19.06 23.25
CA LEU A 535 -62.19 -19.69 23.67
C LEU A 535 -61.50 -20.45 22.53
N MET A 536 -60.32 -19.95 22.13
CA MET A 536 -59.41 -20.60 21.20
C MET A 536 -58.39 -21.46 21.95
N VAL A 537 -58.15 -22.66 21.43
CA VAL A 537 -57.30 -23.70 22.03
C VAL A 537 -56.24 -24.14 21.00
N CYS A 538 -54.96 -24.03 21.35
CA CYS A 538 -53.86 -24.41 20.46
C CYS A 538 -53.17 -25.68 20.94
N THR A 539 -53.15 -26.70 20.08
CA THR A 539 -52.52 -28.01 20.34
C THR A 539 -51.23 -28.20 19.53
N ASP A 540 -50.58 -29.36 19.70
CA ASP A 540 -49.44 -29.79 18.90
C ASP A 540 -49.74 -29.98 17.39
N TRP A 541 -51.02 -30.14 17.00
CA TRP A 541 -51.45 -30.36 15.60
C TRP A 541 -52.44 -29.34 15.03
N SER A 542 -53.21 -28.61 15.85
CA SER A 542 -54.27 -27.72 15.37
C SER A 542 -54.64 -26.59 16.35
N LEU A 543 -55.08 -25.47 15.77
CA LEU A 543 -55.94 -24.48 16.43
C LEU A 543 -57.38 -25.00 16.42
N TRP A 544 -58.11 -24.84 17.52
CA TRP A 544 -59.52 -25.21 17.70
C TRP A 544 -60.32 -24.08 18.35
N GLN A 545 -61.62 -24.03 18.07
CA GLN A 545 -62.60 -23.21 18.79
C GLN A 545 -63.42 -24.09 19.74
N TYR A 546 -63.47 -23.74 21.03
CA TYR A 546 -64.39 -24.38 21.97
C TYR A 546 -65.82 -23.83 21.81
N ASN A 547 -66.80 -24.73 21.77
CA ASN A 547 -68.22 -24.39 21.70
C ASN A 547 -68.89 -24.75 23.03
N SER A 548 -69.27 -23.73 23.82
CA SER A 548 -69.86 -23.95 25.14
C SER A 548 -71.27 -24.53 25.11
N GLY A 549 -72.02 -24.35 24.02
CA GLY A 549 -73.37 -24.89 23.84
C GLY A 549 -73.40 -26.40 23.62
N SER A 550 -72.32 -27.00 23.09
CA SER A 550 -72.12 -28.45 22.98
C SER A 550 -71.12 -29.02 23.98
N ASP A 551 -70.38 -28.16 24.69
CA ASP A 551 -69.29 -28.50 25.63
C ASP A 551 -68.16 -29.34 24.98
N ASP A 552 -67.86 -28.99 23.72
CA ASP A 552 -67.04 -29.74 22.74
C ASP A 552 -66.24 -28.77 21.84
N PHE A 553 -65.33 -29.26 21.01
CA PHE A 553 -64.45 -28.47 20.14
C PHE A 553 -64.87 -28.57 18.67
N SER A 554 -64.86 -27.43 17.98
CA SER A 554 -65.30 -27.27 16.60
C SER A 554 -64.37 -26.30 15.85
N HIS A 555 -64.57 -26.14 14.54
CA HIS A 555 -63.80 -25.25 13.66
C HIS A 555 -62.28 -25.28 13.92
N SER A 556 -61.57 -26.19 13.26
CA SER A 556 -60.12 -26.31 13.39
C SER A 556 -59.35 -25.68 12.22
N ALA A 557 -58.10 -25.30 12.49
CA ALA A 557 -57.04 -25.09 11.50
C ALA A 557 -55.84 -25.97 11.87
N SER A 558 -55.59 -27.00 11.07
CA SER A 558 -54.45 -27.90 11.27
C SER A 558 -53.16 -27.36 10.67
N TRP A 559 -52.05 -27.50 11.39
CA TRP A 559 -50.73 -27.14 10.86
C TRP A 559 -50.25 -28.24 9.89
N THR A 560 -49.77 -27.86 8.69
CA THR A 560 -49.27 -28.81 7.67
C THR A 560 -47.83 -29.29 7.97
N ALA A 561 -47.53 -29.62 9.22
CA ALA A 561 -46.19 -30.01 9.68
C ALA A 561 -45.92 -31.51 9.50
N GLN A 562 -44.66 -31.90 9.30
CA GLN A 562 -44.24 -33.31 9.24
C GLN A 562 -43.98 -33.93 10.63
N GLU A 563 -43.83 -33.09 11.66
CA GLU A 563 -43.70 -33.45 13.08
C GLU A 563 -44.64 -32.57 13.91
N PRO A 564 -45.10 -33.02 15.09
CA PRO A 564 -45.90 -32.20 16.00
C PRO A 564 -45.14 -30.92 16.41
N ILE A 565 -45.83 -29.79 16.46
CA ILE A 565 -45.21 -28.51 16.78
C ILE A 565 -44.89 -28.44 18.27
N ARG A 566 -43.67 -28.01 18.61
CA ARG A 566 -43.23 -27.91 20.01
C ARG A 566 -43.68 -26.57 20.60
N ARG A 567 -44.01 -26.58 21.89
CA ARG A 567 -44.42 -25.41 22.69
C ARG A 567 -43.70 -24.08 22.39
N TYR A 568 -42.38 -24.13 22.15
CA TYR A 568 -41.52 -22.95 21.91
C TYR A 568 -41.54 -22.43 20.46
N GLN A 569 -42.50 -22.88 19.64
CA GLN A 569 -42.64 -22.54 18.23
C GLN A 569 -44.08 -22.10 17.88
N LEU A 570 -44.90 -21.84 18.90
CA LEU A 570 -46.35 -21.61 18.82
C LEU A 570 -46.80 -20.55 19.83
N ASP A 571 -47.36 -19.44 19.34
CA ASP A 571 -48.08 -18.45 20.17
C ASP A 571 -49.18 -17.73 19.37
N ILE A 572 -50.18 -17.15 20.05
CA ILE A 572 -51.31 -16.45 19.40
C ILE A 572 -51.64 -15.08 19.98
N ALA A 573 -51.88 -14.11 19.09
CA ALA A 573 -52.22 -12.74 19.41
C ALA A 573 -53.46 -12.27 18.65
N THR A 574 -54.28 -11.44 19.29
CA THR A 574 -55.44 -10.78 18.66
C THR A 574 -55.01 -9.40 18.16
N GLY A 575 -55.43 -9.05 16.94
CA GLY A 575 -55.24 -7.75 16.32
C GLY A 575 -56.16 -6.65 16.87
N GLY A 576 -55.97 -5.43 16.37
CA GLY A 576 -56.84 -4.29 16.69
C GLY A 576 -58.20 -4.38 16.00
N ASP A 577 -58.23 -4.95 14.79
CA ASP A 577 -59.44 -5.26 14.04
C ASP A 577 -60.13 -6.58 14.44
N SER A 578 -59.65 -7.24 15.50
CA SER A 578 -60.05 -8.60 15.93
C SER A 578 -59.73 -9.73 14.94
N SER A 579 -58.71 -9.56 14.09
CA SER A 579 -58.05 -10.67 13.41
C SER A 579 -57.24 -11.52 14.41
N LEU A 580 -57.21 -12.83 14.22
CA LEU A 580 -56.32 -13.72 14.99
C LEU A 580 -55.02 -13.97 14.21
N TYR A 581 -53.89 -13.82 14.90
CA TYR A 581 -52.55 -14.06 14.37
C TYR A 581 -51.90 -15.22 15.11
N VAL A 582 -51.18 -16.07 14.37
CA VAL A 582 -50.50 -17.26 14.88
C VAL A 582 -49.03 -17.22 14.48
N LEU A 583 -48.15 -17.27 15.47
CA LEU A 583 -46.73 -17.54 15.28
C LEU A 583 -46.55 -19.06 15.23
N LEU A 584 -46.02 -19.60 14.13
CA LEU A 584 -45.82 -21.03 13.87
C LEU A 584 -44.46 -21.25 13.20
N ASN A 585 -43.52 -21.90 13.88
CA ASN A 585 -42.17 -22.19 13.35
C ASN A 585 -41.49 -20.94 12.75
N ASP A 586 -41.28 -19.93 13.60
CA ASP A 586 -40.72 -18.61 13.27
C ASP A 586 -41.47 -17.82 12.16
N SER A 587 -42.61 -18.32 11.69
CA SER A 587 -43.41 -17.71 10.62
C SER A 587 -44.73 -17.17 11.17
N LEU A 588 -45.18 -16.02 10.66
CA LEU A 588 -46.44 -15.40 11.07
C LEU A 588 -47.56 -15.74 10.06
N TYR A 589 -48.70 -16.13 10.61
CA TYR A 589 -49.94 -16.43 9.88
C TYR A 589 -51.08 -15.60 10.45
N THR A 590 -52.13 -15.41 9.66
CA THR A 590 -53.43 -14.94 10.15
C THR A 590 -54.49 -16.00 9.86
N VAL A 591 -55.52 -16.06 10.71
CA VAL A 591 -56.60 -17.03 10.65
C VAL A 591 -57.76 -16.45 9.85
N GLU A 592 -58.09 -17.10 8.73
CA GLU A 592 -59.28 -16.82 7.92
C GLU A 592 -60.37 -17.85 8.25
N GLU A 593 -61.63 -17.41 8.27
CA GLU A 593 -62.80 -18.26 8.57
C GLU A 593 -63.49 -18.65 7.27
N ASP A 594 -63.48 -19.94 6.94
CA ASP A 594 -64.35 -20.54 5.94
C ASP A 594 -65.56 -21.17 6.64
N SER A 595 -66.65 -21.31 5.89
CA SER A 595 -67.96 -21.88 6.22
C SER A 595 -67.97 -23.02 7.26
N HIS A 596 -66.98 -23.93 7.25
CA HIS A 596 -66.88 -25.06 8.18
C HIS A 596 -65.48 -25.26 8.82
N SER A 597 -64.52 -24.36 8.62
CA SER A 597 -63.12 -24.56 9.07
C SER A 597 -62.31 -23.25 9.12
N PHE A 598 -61.24 -23.21 9.91
CA PHE A 598 -60.26 -22.14 9.82
C PHE A 598 -59.15 -22.46 8.79
N GLN A 599 -58.63 -21.42 8.14
CA GLN A 599 -57.52 -21.48 7.20
C GLN A 599 -56.38 -20.58 7.68
N LEU A 600 -55.12 -21.04 7.51
CA LEU A 600 -53.94 -20.30 7.96
C LEU A 600 -53.22 -19.62 6.79
N ARG A 601 -53.52 -18.35 6.57
CA ARG A 601 -52.87 -17.55 5.53
C ARG A 601 -51.52 -17.05 6.04
N LYS A 602 -50.42 -17.56 5.47
CA LYS A 602 -49.05 -17.10 5.80
C LYS A 602 -48.87 -15.64 5.40
N ILE A 603 -48.45 -14.81 6.36
CA ILE A 603 -48.04 -13.42 6.12
C ILE A 603 -46.56 -13.40 5.68
N GLY A 604 -45.71 -14.15 6.37
CA GLY A 604 -44.29 -14.25 6.04
C GLY A 604 -43.47 -14.87 7.18
N TYR A 605 -42.19 -14.51 7.24
CA TYR A 605 -41.28 -14.78 8.34
C TYR A 605 -40.15 -13.73 8.35
N PRO A 606 -39.64 -13.31 9.51
CA PRO A 606 -38.49 -12.41 9.59
C PRO A 606 -37.21 -13.15 9.19
N THR A 607 -36.65 -12.82 8.04
CA THR A 607 -35.46 -13.49 7.49
C THR A 607 -34.23 -13.30 8.37
N GLY A 608 -33.65 -14.40 8.87
CA GLY A 608 -32.40 -14.42 9.63
C GLY A 608 -32.54 -14.59 11.15
N TYR A 609 -33.76 -14.77 11.66
CA TYR A 609 -34.09 -14.93 13.07
C TYR A 609 -34.73 -16.28 13.35
N HIS A 610 -34.46 -16.87 14.53
CA HIS A 610 -34.89 -18.23 14.86
C HIS A 610 -35.23 -18.42 16.35
N HIS A 611 -36.18 -19.30 16.63
CA HIS A 611 -36.72 -19.58 17.97
C HIS A 611 -37.42 -18.35 18.58
N LEU A 612 -38.45 -17.86 17.89
CA LEU A 612 -39.34 -16.80 18.36
C LEU A 612 -40.43 -17.40 19.28
N ASN A 613 -40.56 -16.89 20.51
CA ASN A 613 -41.28 -17.58 21.61
C ASN A 613 -42.60 -16.92 22.03
N HIS A 614 -42.80 -15.65 21.69
CA HIS A 614 -43.93 -14.84 22.15
C HIS A 614 -44.32 -13.83 21.08
N LEU A 615 -45.61 -13.49 20.97
CA LEU A 615 -46.17 -12.61 19.94
C LEU A 615 -47.09 -11.54 20.54
N ILE A 616 -46.84 -10.27 20.18
CA ILE A 616 -47.84 -9.19 20.22
C ILE A 616 -48.01 -8.65 18.81
N VAL A 617 -49.26 -8.38 18.41
CA VAL A 617 -49.56 -7.58 17.21
C VAL A 617 -50.07 -6.21 17.65
N GLN A 618 -49.53 -5.17 17.02
CA GLN A 618 -49.89 -3.78 17.19
C GLN A 618 -50.40 -3.22 15.86
N ASP A 619 -51.55 -2.52 15.90
CA ASP A 619 -52.16 -1.75 14.81
C ASP A 619 -52.30 -2.55 13.48
N ASP A 620 -52.40 -3.88 13.60
CA ASP A 620 -52.48 -4.87 12.51
C ASP A 620 -51.36 -4.75 11.46
N ALA A 621 -50.23 -4.16 11.85
CA ALA A 621 -49.12 -3.81 10.96
C ALA A 621 -47.74 -4.17 11.53
N ILE A 622 -47.60 -4.17 12.86
CA ILE A 622 -46.34 -4.39 13.56
C ILE A 622 -46.49 -5.62 14.45
N ALA A 623 -45.62 -6.62 14.27
CA ALA A 623 -45.44 -7.71 15.22
C ALA A 623 -44.23 -7.42 16.11
N TRP A 624 -44.43 -7.54 17.42
CA TRP A 624 -43.38 -7.59 18.42
C TRP A 624 -43.19 -9.06 18.83
N MET A 625 -41.95 -9.55 18.78
CA MET A 625 -41.63 -10.96 19.00
C MET A 625 -40.37 -11.10 19.87
N THR A 626 -40.30 -12.10 20.75
CA THR A 626 -39.13 -12.35 21.60
C THR A 626 -38.28 -13.52 21.11
N GLU A 627 -37.01 -13.24 20.79
CA GLU A 627 -35.98 -14.25 20.52
C GLU A 627 -35.24 -14.60 21.82
N LYS A 628 -34.38 -15.62 21.77
CA LYS A 628 -33.45 -15.96 22.87
C LYS A 628 -32.45 -14.84 23.17
N SER A 629 -32.13 -14.02 22.17
CA SER A 629 -31.15 -12.93 22.23
C SER A 629 -31.77 -11.57 22.57
N GLY A 630 -32.95 -11.30 22.00
CA GLY A 630 -33.40 -9.95 21.69
C GLY A 630 -34.92 -9.80 21.58
N LEU A 631 -35.34 -8.54 21.51
CA LEU A 631 -36.69 -8.15 21.07
C LEU A 631 -36.65 -7.80 19.58
N LEU A 632 -37.56 -8.41 18.82
CA LEU A 632 -37.75 -8.17 17.40
C LEU A 632 -39.00 -7.30 17.21
N ARG A 633 -38.89 -6.27 16.38
CA ARG A 633 -40.02 -5.45 15.90
C ARG A 633 -40.08 -5.55 14.37
N TRP A 634 -41.08 -6.25 13.87
CA TRP A 634 -41.28 -6.47 12.44
C TRP A 634 -42.54 -5.77 11.95
N ASP A 635 -42.37 -4.71 11.16
CA ASP A 635 -43.45 -4.15 10.34
C ASP A 635 -43.64 -5.10 9.15
N PHE A 636 -44.62 -6.01 9.27
CA PHE A 636 -44.87 -7.06 8.29
C PHE A 636 -45.64 -6.58 7.06
N ARG A 637 -46.17 -5.34 7.07
CA ARG A 637 -46.78 -4.71 5.88
C ARG A 637 -45.73 -4.14 4.94
N ASN A 638 -44.67 -3.51 5.48
CA ASN A 638 -43.54 -2.97 4.72
C ASN A 638 -42.32 -3.91 4.68
N ASN A 639 -42.43 -5.09 5.30
CA ASN A 639 -41.35 -6.04 5.58
C ASN A 639 -40.08 -5.39 6.21
N LYS A 640 -40.25 -4.46 7.16
CA LYS A 640 -39.14 -3.79 7.84
C LYS A 640 -38.88 -4.40 9.20
N ILE A 641 -37.69 -4.96 9.39
CA ILE A 641 -37.25 -5.58 10.63
C ILE A 641 -36.32 -4.64 11.41
N LEU A 642 -36.57 -4.51 12.70
CA LEU A 642 -35.69 -3.90 13.69
C LEU A 642 -35.41 -4.91 14.81
N HIS A 643 -34.15 -5.03 15.23
CA HIS A 643 -33.77 -5.90 16.35
C HIS A 643 -33.12 -5.08 17.47
N LEU A 644 -33.53 -5.35 18.71
CA LEU A 644 -33.28 -4.50 19.87
C LEU A 644 -32.41 -5.21 20.94
N ASP A 645 -31.57 -6.17 20.53
CA ASP A 645 -30.55 -6.82 21.37
C ASP A 645 -29.82 -5.80 22.26
N ASN A 646 -29.23 -4.80 21.61
CA ASN A 646 -28.19 -3.95 22.17
C ASN A 646 -28.73 -2.93 23.17
N GLU A 647 -29.91 -2.38 22.92
CA GLU A 647 -30.59 -1.45 23.84
C GLU A 647 -31.04 -2.15 25.11
N ILE A 648 -31.23 -3.48 25.08
CA ILE A 648 -31.62 -4.30 26.22
C ILE A 648 -30.37 -4.82 26.97
N HIS A 649 -29.31 -5.17 26.25
CA HIS A 649 -27.99 -5.45 26.83
C HIS A 649 -27.33 -4.22 27.48
N LEU A 650 -27.69 -3.00 27.08
CA LEU A 650 -27.26 -1.74 27.72
C LEU A 650 -27.67 -1.66 29.20
N PHE A 651 -28.79 -2.28 29.59
CA PHE A 651 -29.23 -2.41 31.00
C PHE A 651 -28.55 -3.57 31.74
N GLY A 652 -27.49 -4.16 31.17
CA GLY A 652 -26.85 -5.39 31.67
C GLY A 652 -27.78 -6.62 31.64
N SER A 653 -28.97 -6.46 31.07
CA SER A 653 -30.04 -7.45 31.10
C SER A 653 -29.95 -8.36 29.88
N SER A 654 -30.16 -9.65 30.11
CA SER A 654 -30.52 -10.60 29.06
C SER A 654 -31.96 -11.02 29.27
N PHE A 655 -32.61 -11.49 28.21
CA PHE A 655 -33.92 -12.13 28.31
C PHE A 655 -33.88 -13.29 29.31
N ALA A 656 -35.04 -13.63 29.89
CA ALA A 656 -35.08 -14.61 30.96
C ALA A 656 -34.47 -15.94 30.50
N ARG A 657 -33.63 -16.55 31.34
CA ARG A 657 -32.86 -17.77 31.02
C ARG A 657 -33.74 -19.00 30.74
N ASN A 658 -35.06 -18.85 30.89
CA ASN A 658 -36.10 -19.81 30.64
C ASN A 658 -37.07 -19.23 29.57
N PRO A 659 -37.08 -19.74 28.33
CA PRO A 659 -37.89 -19.17 27.24
C PRO A 659 -39.41 -19.28 27.45
N GLU A 660 -39.87 -19.98 28.49
CA GLU A 660 -41.29 -20.02 28.89
C GLU A 660 -41.86 -18.67 29.36
N LEU A 661 -40.98 -17.71 29.71
CA LEU A 661 -41.29 -16.58 30.62
C LEU A 661 -41.10 -15.20 30.00
N ASN A 662 -40.69 -15.09 28.74
CA ASN A 662 -40.51 -13.82 28.02
C ASN A 662 -41.86 -13.23 27.57
N ILE A 663 -42.78 -13.09 28.52
CA ILE A 663 -44.07 -12.42 28.30
C ILE A 663 -43.79 -10.93 28.14
N THR A 664 -44.01 -10.45 26.93
CA THR A 664 -44.26 -9.03 26.65
C THR A 664 -45.73 -8.72 26.92
N ASP A 665 -46.03 -7.49 27.31
CA ASP A 665 -47.40 -6.95 27.24
C ASP A 665 -47.41 -5.48 26.81
N LEU A 666 -48.45 -5.06 26.09
CA LEU A 666 -48.58 -3.74 25.47
C LEU A 666 -49.80 -3.01 26.01
N THR A 667 -49.56 -2.01 26.85
CA THR A 667 -50.62 -1.15 27.37
C THR A 667 -51.29 -0.35 26.25
N ASN A 668 -52.58 -0.02 26.42
CA ASN A 668 -53.35 0.87 25.51
C ASN A 668 -52.78 2.30 25.36
N LYS A 669 -51.65 2.62 26.01
CA LYS A 669 -50.94 3.91 25.95
C LYS A 669 -49.58 3.80 25.23
N GLY A 670 -49.26 2.65 24.65
CA GLY A 670 -47.99 2.43 23.94
C GLY A 670 -46.79 2.15 24.83
N LEU A 671 -46.99 1.83 26.12
CA LEU A 671 -45.91 1.25 26.94
C LEU A 671 -45.88 -0.25 26.72
N LEU A 672 -44.75 -0.76 26.22
CA LEU A 672 -44.42 -2.17 26.08
C LEU A 672 -43.61 -2.62 27.31
N SER A 673 -44.05 -3.64 28.03
CA SER A 673 -43.39 -4.15 29.23
C SER A 673 -42.94 -5.59 29.06
N ILE A 674 -41.73 -5.91 29.52
CA ILE A 674 -40.95 -7.08 29.10
C ILE A 674 -40.22 -7.70 30.29
N ALA A 675 -40.36 -9.01 30.49
CA ALA A 675 -39.58 -9.75 31.47
C ALA A 675 -38.10 -9.93 31.04
N SER A 676 -37.17 -9.75 31.98
CA SER A 676 -35.72 -9.96 31.80
C SER A 676 -35.11 -10.70 33.00
N ASN A 677 -33.84 -11.07 32.91
CA ASN A 677 -33.08 -11.63 34.04
C ASN A 677 -32.76 -10.62 35.17
N GLN A 678 -33.01 -9.32 34.96
CA GLN A 678 -32.79 -8.25 35.94
C GLN A 678 -34.07 -7.51 36.34
N GLY A 679 -35.24 -8.15 36.24
CA GLY A 679 -36.55 -7.53 36.50
C GLY A 679 -37.33 -7.22 35.22
N VAL A 680 -38.15 -6.17 35.25
CA VAL A 680 -39.01 -5.76 34.13
C VAL A 680 -38.43 -4.55 33.42
N LEU A 681 -38.38 -4.59 32.08
CA LEU A 681 -38.08 -3.45 31.22
C LEU A 681 -39.40 -2.86 30.70
N GLN A 682 -39.51 -1.54 30.67
CA GLN A 682 -40.68 -0.82 30.17
C GLN A 682 -40.23 0.21 29.12
N ILE A 683 -40.65 -0.01 27.87
CA ILE A 683 -40.32 0.81 26.69
C ILE A 683 -41.53 1.67 26.34
N ASP A 684 -41.35 2.98 26.24
CA ASP A 684 -42.38 3.93 25.80
C ASP A 684 -42.33 4.09 24.27
N LEU A 685 -43.15 3.30 23.58
CA LEU A 685 -43.23 3.29 22.11
C LEU A 685 -43.72 4.63 21.53
N SER A 686 -44.41 5.46 22.33
CA SER A 686 -44.83 6.80 21.90
C SER A 686 -43.64 7.78 21.84
N LYS A 687 -42.60 7.52 22.62
CA LYS A 687 -41.34 8.29 22.64
C LYS A 687 -40.21 7.60 21.87
N PHE A 688 -40.39 6.34 21.47
CA PHE A 688 -39.38 5.51 20.83
C PHE A 688 -39.06 5.96 19.39
N GLN A 689 -38.26 7.02 19.28
CA GLN A 689 -37.67 7.45 18.02
C GLN A 689 -36.26 6.87 17.90
N LEU A 690 -36.09 5.96 16.93
CA LEU A 690 -34.79 5.56 16.40
C LEU A 690 -33.95 6.80 16.11
N ASN A 691 -32.75 6.89 16.67
CA ASN A 691 -31.88 8.06 16.53
C ASN A 691 -31.62 8.34 15.03
N PRO A 692 -32.09 9.47 14.46
CA PRO A 692 -32.01 9.73 13.03
C PRO A 692 -30.61 10.17 12.57
N SER A 693 -29.67 10.34 13.51
CA SER A 693 -28.31 10.80 13.23
C SER A 693 -27.47 9.68 12.60
N PRO A 694 -26.93 9.88 11.38
CA PRO A 694 -26.07 8.91 10.71
C PRO A 694 -24.92 8.37 11.59
N PRO A 695 -24.63 7.05 11.55
CA PRO A 695 -23.38 6.52 12.10
C PRO A 695 -22.19 7.09 11.32
N GLN A 696 -21.54 8.11 11.88
CA GLN A 696 -20.38 8.75 11.29
C GLN A 696 -19.14 7.86 11.45
N ILE A 697 -18.80 7.14 10.37
CA ILE A 697 -17.55 6.38 10.27
C ILE A 697 -16.37 7.35 10.18
N VAL A 698 -15.44 7.24 11.12
CA VAL A 698 -14.15 7.94 11.06
C VAL A 698 -13.01 6.93 10.96
N ILE A 699 -11.90 7.41 10.40
CA ILE A 699 -10.62 6.70 10.44
C ILE A 699 -9.92 7.20 11.70
N THR A 700 -9.39 6.30 12.54
CA THR A 700 -8.79 6.66 13.83
C THR A 700 -7.25 6.68 13.76
N SER A 701 -6.66 5.84 12.92
CA SER A 701 -5.23 5.86 12.59
C SER A 701 -4.98 5.32 11.17
N LEU A 702 -3.91 5.80 10.54
CA LEU A 702 -3.34 5.24 9.31
C LEU A 702 -1.87 4.88 9.52
N LEU A 703 -1.64 3.58 9.71
CA LEU A 703 -0.32 2.96 9.85
C LEU A 703 0.19 2.54 8.47
N ILE A 704 1.47 2.83 8.18
CA ILE A 704 2.12 2.48 6.92
C ILE A 704 3.49 1.88 7.24
N ASN A 705 3.69 0.61 6.90
CA ASN A 705 4.81 -0.22 7.37
C ASN A 705 5.07 -0.04 8.88
N ASP A 706 4.01 -0.25 9.67
CA ASP A 706 4.00 -0.24 11.14
C ASP A 706 4.42 1.10 11.79
N LYS A 707 4.35 2.20 11.04
CA LYS A 707 4.57 3.58 11.51
C LYS A 707 3.35 4.45 11.26
N ASN A 708 2.98 5.31 12.20
CA ASN A 708 1.96 6.33 11.98
C ASN A 708 2.43 7.26 10.85
N HIS A 709 1.65 7.37 9.77
CA HIS A 709 1.97 8.27 8.65
C HIS A 709 1.03 9.49 8.62
N ILE A 710 -0.14 9.42 9.27
CA ILE A 710 -1.07 10.55 9.44
C ILE A 710 -1.60 10.51 10.89
N PRO A 711 -1.07 11.35 11.80
CA PRO A 711 -1.54 11.42 13.20
C PRO A 711 -2.98 11.94 13.34
N THR A 712 -3.40 12.82 12.42
CA THR A 712 -4.70 13.52 12.40
C THR A 712 -5.52 13.13 11.16
N PRO A 713 -6.35 12.06 11.24
CA PRO A 713 -7.17 11.59 10.13
C PRO A 713 -8.46 12.41 9.86
N THR A 714 -8.69 13.51 10.59
CA THR A 714 -9.79 14.48 10.38
C THR A 714 -9.86 14.90 8.90
N HIS A 715 -8.75 15.41 8.38
CA HIS A 715 -8.59 15.79 6.97
C HIS A 715 -7.56 14.94 6.22
N LEU A 716 -7.85 13.65 6.07
CA LEU A 716 -7.19 12.78 5.08
C LEU A 716 -7.19 13.45 3.68
N PRO A 717 -6.03 13.59 3.01
CA PRO A 717 -5.97 14.21 1.69
C PRO A 717 -6.66 13.32 0.64
N LYS A 718 -7.19 13.95 -0.43
CA LYS A 718 -7.99 13.26 -1.47
C LYS A 718 -7.25 12.10 -2.16
N GLU A 719 -5.92 12.18 -2.23
CA GLU A 719 -5.03 11.11 -2.67
C GLU A 719 -3.77 11.11 -1.79
N ILE A 720 -3.42 9.95 -1.22
CA ILE A 720 -2.20 9.71 -0.44
C ILE A 720 -1.17 9.06 -1.36
N ILE A 721 -0.04 9.72 -1.60
CA ILE A 721 0.98 9.27 -2.56
C ILE A 721 2.16 8.66 -1.81
N LEU A 722 2.37 7.36 -1.96
CA LEU A 722 3.36 6.55 -1.26
C LEU A 722 4.49 6.09 -2.19
N PRO A 723 5.73 5.93 -1.71
CA PRO A 723 6.81 5.27 -2.45
C PRO A 723 6.61 3.74 -2.51
N HIS A 724 7.34 3.07 -3.40
CA HIS A 724 7.15 1.64 -3.73
C HIS A 724 7.31 0.66 -2.56
N ASP A 725 8.06 1.07 -1.54
CA ASP A 725 8.44 0.33 -0.34
C ASP A 725 7.39 0.45 0.77
N GLN A 726 6.51 1.45 0.69
CA GLN A 726 5.42 1.70 1.64
C GLN A 726 4.13 1.04 1.15
N ASN A 727 4.12 -0.30 1.10
CA ASN A 727 3.04 -1.09 0.51
C ASN A 727 2.26 -1.97 1.49
N ASN A 728 2.54 -1.88 2.80
CA ASN A 728 1.68 -2.41 3.85
C ASN A 728 0.93 -1.23 4.51
N ILE A 729 -0.38 -1.12 4.24
CA ILE A 729 -1.24 -0.03 4.74
C ILE A 729 -2.26 -0.61 5.71
N GLN A 730 -2.30 -0.11 6.93
CA GLN A 730 -3.22 -0.56 7.97
C GLN A 730 -4.13 0.62 8.40
N VAL A 731 -5.44 0.43 8.20
CA VAL A 731 -6.47 1.44 8.38
C VAL A 731 -7.29 1.10 9.61
N SER A 732 -7.13 1.85 10.70
CA SER A 732 -7.98 1.75 11.89
C SER A 732 -9.18 2.70 11.79
N TYR A 733 -10.34 2.28 12.27
CA TYR A 733 -11.61 3.01 12.11
C TYR A 733 -12.57 2.77 13.28
N SER A 734 -13.54 3.66 13.42
CA SER A 734 -14.59 3.60 14.44
C SER A 734 -15.88 4.26 13.93
N ILE A 735 -16.93 4.22 14.75
CA ILE A 735 -18.13 5.05 14.62
C ILE A 735 -18.19 5.97 15.84
N LEU A 736 -18.25 7.29 15.63
CA LEU A 736 -18.28 8.24 16.75
C LEU A 736 -19.60 8.20 17.53
N ASN A 737 -20.70 7.79 16.90
CA ASN A 737 -22.05 7.66 17.50
C ASN A 737 -22.36 6.22 17.97
N ASP A 738 -21.36 5.51 18.52
CA ASP A 738 -21.53 4.12 18.96
C ASP A 738 -22.16 3.99 20.36
N GLU A 739 -23.49 3.84 20.39
CA GLU A 739 -24.25 3.35 21.56
C GLU A 739 -25.12 2.12 21.28
N VAL A 740 -25.52 1.90 20.03
CA VAL A 740 -25.92 0.56 19.55
C VAL A 740 -24.65 -0.12 19.04
N PRO A 741 -23.98 -1.01 19.79
CA PRO A 741 -22.80 -1.73 19.31
C PRO A 741 -23.09 -2.52 18.02
N ILE A 742 -22.74 -1.93 16.87
CA ILE A 742 -22.87 -2.53 15.54
C ILE A 742 -21.72 -3.55 15.34
N ALA A 743 -21.62 -4.52 16.25
CA ALA A 743 -20.58 -5.55 16.32
C ALA A 743 -20.61 -6.53 15.13
N ARG A 744 -21.54 -6.36 14.19
CA ARG A 744 -21.64 -7.16 12.96
C ARG A 744 -21.99 -6.25 11.79
N ARG A 745 -21.31 -6.44 10.65
CA ARG A 745 -21.54 -5.80 9.33
C ARG A 745 -20.88 -4.43 9.09
N TYR A 746 -19.63 -4.27 9.53
CA TYR A 746 -18.69 -3.51 8.70
C TYR A 746 -18.34 -4.32 7.44
N ARG A 747 -18.09 -3.64 6.32
CA ARG A 747 -17.55 -4.25 5.10
C ARG A 747 -16.73 -3.23 4.32
N TYR A 748 -15.62 -3.68 3.73
CA TYR A 748 -14.77 -2.87 2.88
C TYR A 748 -14.63 -3.44 1.47
N ARG A 749 -14.16 -2.63 0.53
CA ARG A 749 -13.69 -3.08 -0.79
C ARG A 749 -12.58 -2.18 -1.31
N ILE A 750 -11.92 -2.65 -2.36
CA ILE A 750 -10.86 -1.92 -3.07
C ILE A 750 -11.21 -1.91 -4.56
N ASN A 751 -11.03 -0.77 -5.24
CA ASN A 751 -11.17 -0.63 -6.70
C ASN A 751 -12.50 -1.14 -7.29
N ASN A 752 -13.62 -0.94 -6.55
CA ASN A 752 -14.96 -1.44 -6.89
C ASN A 752 -15.12 -2.98 -6.93
N ASN A 753 -14.17 -3.76 -6.39
CA ASN A 753 -14.28 -5.21 -6.24
C ASN A 753 -15.44 -5.61 -5.29
N HIS A 754 -15.63 -6.92 -5.09
CA HIS A 754 -16.61 -7.47 -4.15
C HIS A 754 -16.43 -6.92 -2.73
N TRP A 755 -17.53 -6.78 -1.99
CA TRP A 755 -17.49 -6.36 -0.58
C TRP A 755 -16.99 -7.51 0.31
N ILE A 756 -15.97 -7.23 1.13
CA ILE A 756 -15.39 -8.13 2.11
C ILE A 756 -15.93 -7.74 3.50
N PRO A 757 -16.60 -8.64 4.24
CA PRO A 757 -17.05 -8.35 5.61
C PRO A 757 -15.87 -8.22 6.58
N VAL A 758 -16.07 -7.51 7.69
CA VAL A 758 -15.09 -7.44 8.80
C VAL A 758 -15.78 -7.83 10.10
N ASP A 759 -15.24 -8.86 10.75
CA ASP A 759 -15.76 -9.42 11.99
C ASP A 759 -15.01 -8.85 13.20
N ASN A 760 -15.69 -8.06 14.03
CA ASN A 760 -15.23 -7.54 15.33
C ASN A 760 -13.89 -6.78 15.40
N GLN A 761 -13.19 -6.57 14.28
CA GLN A 761 -11.93 -5.82 14.24
C GLN A 761 -12.19 -4.37 13.80
N SER A 762 -11.63 -3.40 14.54
CA SER A 762 -11.63 -1.96 14.22
C SER A 762 -10.49 -1.57 13.26
N THR A 763 -9.83 -2.55 12.62
CA THR A 763 -8.64 -2.33 11.80
C THR A 763 -8.62 -3.27 10.60
N ILE A 764 -8.29 -2.74 9.41
CA ILE A 764 -8.11 -3.51 8.16
C ILE A 764 -6.66 -3.34 7.69
N THR A 765 -5.97 -4.45 7.42
CA THR A 765 -4.59 -4.45 6.92
C THR A 765 -4.54 -4.84 5.44
N LEU A 766 -3.90 -4.00 4.64
CA LEU A 766 -3.72 -4.14 3.19
C LEU A 766 -2.23 -4.33 2.88
N SER A 767 -1.77 -5.58 2.93
CA SER A 767 -0.35 -5.93 2.76
C SER A 767 0.04 -6.21 1.32
N GLY A 768 1.24 -5.76 0.93
CA GLY A 768 1.87 -6.17 -0.34
C GLY A 768 1.24 -5.53 -1.59
N LEU A 769 0.62 -4.37 -1.47
CA LEU A 769 0.00 -3.67 -2.59
C LEU A 769 1.01 -3.37 -3.71
N ALA A 770 0.64 -3.62 -4.96
CA ALA A 770 1.50 -3.36 -6.12
C ALA A 770 1.54 -1.85 -6.45
N PRO A 771 2.51 -1.37 -7.26
CA PRO A 771 2.47 0.00 -7.75
C PRO A 771 1.21 0.27 -8.59
N GLY A 772 0.46 1.32 -8.24
CA GLY A 772 -0.83 1.61 -8.84
C GLY A 772 -1.67 2.61 -8.05
N HIS A 773 -2.89 2.84 -8.52
CA HIS A 773 -3.92 3.61 -7.82
C HIS A 773 -4.94 2.67 -7.16
N TYR A 774 -5.31 2.99 -5.92
CA TYR A 774 -6.26 2.23 -5.13
C TYR A 774 -7.32 3.15 -4.51
N MET A 775 -8.60 2.82 -4.70
CA MET A 775 -9.72 3.40 -3.97
C MET A 775 -10.21 2.39 -2.95
N PHE A 776 -9.94 2.65 -1.68
CA PHE A 776 -10.48 1.91 -0.55
C PHE A 776 -11.82 2.53 -0.13
N GLU A 777 -12.83 1.69 0.10
CA GLU A 777 -14.16 2.11 0.54
C GLU A 777 -14.60 1.25 1.72
N LEU A 778 -14.96 1.89 2.83
CA LEU A 778 -15.47 1.25 4.05
C LEU A 778 -16.93 1.67 4.27
N THR A 779 -17.80 0.69 4.56
CA THR A 779 -19.20 0.91 4.93
C THR A 779 -19.58 0.19 6.21
N ALA A 780 -20.47 0.80 6.99
CA ALA A 780 -21.18 0.19 8.10
C ALA A 780 -22.66 0.02 7.73
N ARG A 781 -23.31 -1.03 8.24
CA ARG A 781 -24.69 -1.39 7.88
C ARG A 781 -25.53 -1.51 9.16
N SER A 782 -26.44 -0.56 9.37
CA SER A 782 -27.25 -0.44 10.59
C SER A 782 -28.25 -1.61 10.78
N SER A 783 -28.92 -2.05 9.72
CA SER A 783 -29.66 -3.31 9.65
C SER A 783 -29.68 -3.80 8.19
N ASP A 784 -30.31 -4.93 7.87
CA ASP A 784 -30.20 -5.51 6.53
C ASP A 784 -30.73 -4.59 5.41
N ASP A 785 -31.91 -3.99 5.59
CA ASP A 785 -32.64 -3.27 4.54
C ASP A 785 -32.66 -1.73 4.66
N VAL A 786 -31.76 -1.14 5.45
CA VAL A 786 -31.54 0.32 5.43
C VAL A 786 -30.59 0.69 4.27
N PRO A 787 -31.02 1.44 3.23
CA PRO A 787 -30.19 1.72 2.05
C PRO A 787 -29.02 2.69 2.29
N ALA A 788 -28.89 3.22 3.52
CA ALA A 788 -27.98 4.28 3.87
C ALA A 788 -26.53 3.77 4.00
N LEU A 789 -25.88 3.57 2.86
CA LEU A 789 -24.47 3.19 2.74
C LEU A 789 -23.55 4.37 3.03
N TYR A 790 -23.42 4.71 4.31
CA TYR A 790 -22.41 5.65 4.80
C TYR A 790 -21.02 5.09 4.46
N THR A 791 -20.40 5.67 3.43
CA THR A 791 -19.19 5.16 2.79
C THR A 791 -18.03 6.13 3.00
N ARG A 792 -17.07 5.78 3.87
CA ARG A 792 -15.79 6.52 3.96
C ARG A 792 -14.88 6.01 2.83
N LYS A 793 -14.31 6.93 2.04
CA LYS A 793 -13.42 6.60 0.92
C LYS A 793 -12.02 7.15 1.18
N ILE A 794 -10.99 6.40 0.78
CA ILE A 794 -9.59 6.82 0.83
C ILE A 794 -8.94 6.43 -0.50
N THR A 795 -8.19 7.34 -1.13
CA THR A 795 -7.43 7.05 -2.35
C THR A 795 -5.94 6.95 -2.02
N PHE A 796 -5.31 5.86 -2.40
CA PHE A 796 -3.87 5.63 -2.27
C PHE A 796 -3.23 5.51 -3.65
N LYS A 797 -2.00 6.00 -3.79
CA LYS A 797 -1.19 5.89 -5.01
C LYS A 797 0.22 5.43 -4.67
N ILE A 798 0.52 4.17 -4.93
CA ILE A 798 1.84 3.59 -4.73
C ILE A 798 2.66 3.82 -6.00
N ARG A 799 3.74 4.59 -5.88
CA ARG A 799 4.65 4.89 -7.00
C ARG A 799 5.40 3.64 -7.44
N SER A 800 5.63 3.51 -8.75
CA SER A 800 6.53 2.50 -9.30
C SER A 800 7.95 2.68 -8.74
N PRO A 801 8.69 1.58 -8.48
CA PRO A 801 10.11 1.65 -8.17
C PRO A 801 10.88 2.40 -9.27
N TRP A 802 11.91 3.16 -8.92
CA TRP A 802 12.70 3.91 -9.91
C TRP A 802 13.27 3.00 -11.01
N TYR A 803 13.73 1.80 -10.64
CA TYR A 803 14.25 0.76 -11.53
C TYR A 803 13.20 0.11 -12.44
N ALA A 804 11.91 0.30 -12.16
CA ALA A 804 10.79 -0.22 -12.95
C ALA A 804 10.11 0.87 -13.81
N THR A 805 10.74 2.04 -13.97
CA THR A 805 10.23 3.14 -14.81
C THR A 805 10.63 2.98 -16.28
N ASN A 806 9.86 3.57 -17.20
CA ASN A 806 10.21 3.63 -18.63
C ASN A 806 11.60 4.25 -18.88
N ILE A 807 12.04 5.18 -18.01
CA ILE A 807 13.37 5.79 -18.07
C ILE A 807 14.45 4.78 -17.64
N ALA A 808 14.21 3.96 -16.61
CA ALA A 808 15.11 2.87 -16.25
C ALA A 808 15.19 1.80 -17.35
N TYR A 809 14.07 1.43 -17.99
CA TYR A 809 14.09 0.54 -19.16
C TYR A 809 14.86 1.13 -20.34
N LEU A 810 14.77 2.45 -20.58
CA LEU A 810 15.61 3.14 -21.57
C LEU A 810 17.10 3.08 -21.20
N PHE A 811 17.46 3.26 -19.92
CA PHE A 811 18.83 3.08 -19.44
C PHE A 811 19.32 1.63 -19.54
N TYR A 812 18.47 0.63 -19.31
CA TYR A 812 18.82 -0.78 -19.50
C TYR A 812 19.02 -1.12 -20.98
N LEU A 813 18.19 -0.59 -21.88
CA LEU A 813 18.35 -0.75 -23.33
C LEU A 813 19.61 -0.02 -23.82
N LEU A 814 19.89 1.18 -23.32
CA LEU A 814 21.11 1.93 -23.60
C LEU A 814 22.35 1.20 -23.06
N PHE A 815 22.30 0.66 -21.84
CA PHE A 815 23.40 -0.12 -21.26
C PHE A 815 23.64 -1.43 -22.02
N LEU A 816 22.58 -2.16 -22.39
CA LEU A 816 22.68 -3.35 -23.24
C LEU A 816 23.23 -3.01 -24.62
N GLY A 817 22.82 -1.87 -25.19
CA GLY A 817 23.34 -1.33 -26.45
C GLY A 817 24.82 -0.94 -26.37
N LEU A 818 25.24 -0.29 -25.28
CA LEU A 818 26.64 0.06 -24.99
C LEU A 818 27.49 -1.18 -24.72
N LEU A 819 26.96 -2.19 -24.02
CA LEU A 819 27.62 -3.47 -23.78
C LEU A 819 27.78 -4.26 -25.09
N SER A 820 26.74 -4.27 -25.93
CA SER A 820 26.76 -4.89 -27.27
C SER A 820 27.70 -4.15 -28.22
N TYR A 821 27.72 -2.82 -28.18
CA TYR A 821 28.66 -1.99 -28.94
C TYR A 821 30.10 -2.18 -28.45
N TRP A 822 30.33 -2.26 -27.14
CA TRP A 822 31.64 -2.57 -26.56
C TRP A 822 32.11 -3.97 -26.98
N PHE A 823 31.24 -4.98 -26.91
CA PHE A 823 31.56 -6.33 -27.36
C PHE A 823 31.81 -6.38 -28.87
N TYR A 824 31.01 -5.68 -29.69
CA TYR A 824 31.24 -5.51 -31.12
C TYR A 824 32.60 -4.82 -31.39
N ARG A 825 32.91 -3.72 -30.71
CA ARG A 825 34.19 -3.00 -30.81
C ARG A 825 35.37 -3.86 -30.36
N PHE A 826 35.21 -4.68 -29.33
CA PHE A 826 36.22 -5.62 -28.82
C PHE A 826 36.44 -6.79 -29.78
N ARG A 827 35.38 -7.33 -30.40
CA ARG A 827 35.49 -8.34 -31.47
C ARG A 827 36.11 -7.74 -32.74
N LEU A 828 35.73 -6.53 -33.11
CA LEU A 828 36.29 -5.80 -34.25
C LEU A 828 37.77 -5.47 -34.05
N SER A 829 38.18 -4.95 -32.89
CA SER A 829 39.59 -4.70 -32.58
C SER A 829 40.39 -6.01 -32.52
N SER A 830 39.83 -7.08 -31.97
CA SER A 830 40.46 -8.42 -32.00
C SER A 830 40.63 -8.98 -33.41
N ILE A 831 39.72 -8.66 -34.35
CA ILE A 831 39.83 -9.06 -35.76
C ILE A 831 40.82 -8.18 -36.52
N LEU A 832 40.80 -6.86 -36.28
CA LEU A 832 41.75 -5.90 -36.86
C LEU A 832 43.18 -6.18 -36.40
N ALA A 833 43.41 -6.35 -35.09
CA ALA A 833 44.72 -6.70 -34.55
C ALA A 833 45.24 -8.04 -35.08
N LYS A 834 44.36 -9.01 -35.37
CA LYS A 834 44.76 -10.27 -36.05
C LYS A 834 45.15 -10.05 -37.51
N LYS A 835 44.43 -9.21 -38.26
CA LYS A 835 44.82 -8.83 -39.64
C LYS A 835 46.11 -8.01 -39.67
N GLU A 836 46.29 -7.12 -38.71
CA GLU A 836 47.48 -6.27 -38.59
C GLU A 836 48.71 -7.10 -38.18
N ALA A 837 48.58 -7.99 -37.19
CA ALA A 837 49.64 -8.95 -36.85
C ALA A 837 49.97 -9.91 -38.01
N ALA A 838 48.98 -10.34 -38.80
CA ALA A 838 49.22 -11.10 -40.03
C ALA A 838 49.99 -10.28 -41.06
N ARG A 839 49.58 -9.04 -41.34
CA ARG A 839 50.27 -8.13 -42.28
C ARG A 839 51.68 -7.75 -41.83
N ILE A 840 51.90 -7.54 -40.53
CA ILE A 840 53.23 -7.33 -39.96
C ILE A 840 54.10 -8.57 -40.15
N LYS A 841 53.54 -9.77 -39.95
CA LYS A 841 54.24 -11.04 -40.19
C LYS A 841 54.54 -11.26 -41.69
N GLU A 842 53.63 -10.91 -42.60
CA GLU A 842 53.86 -10.93 -44.04
C GLU A 842 54.97 -9.96 -44.45
N LEU A 843 54.98 -8.73 -43.91
CA LEU A 843 56.03 -7.74 -44.13
C LEU A 843 57.39 -8.20 -43.57
N ASP A 844 57.42 -8.79 -42.38
CA ASP A 844 58.67 -9.28 -41.80
C ASP A 844 59.16 -10.56 -42.50
N GLN A 845 58.27 -11.44 -42.96
CA GLN A 845 58.63 -12.56 -43.85
C GLN A 845 59.20 -12.05 -45.18
N PHE A 846 58.56 -11.06 -45.83
CA PHE A 846 59.07 -10.43 -47.04
C PHE A 846 60.45 -9.79 -46.81
N LYS A 847 60.63 -9.04 -45.73
CA LYS A 847 61.90 -8.43 -45.33
C LYS A 847 63.00 -9.46 -45.10
N ASN A 848 62.70 -10.55 -44.39
CA ASN A 848 63.64 -11.64 -44.15
C ASN A 848 63.99 -12.37 -45.46
N GLN A 849 63.04 -12.57 -46.37
CA GLN A 849 63.27 -13.16 -47.69
C GLN A 849 64.09 -12.22 -48.61
N PHE A 850 63.83 -10.92 -48.58
CA PHE A 850 64.62 -9.87 -49.24
C PHE A 850 66.09 -9.89 -48.80
N PHE A 851 66.35 -9.88 -47.49
CA PHE A 851 67.73 -9.98 -46.98
C PHE A 851 68.39 -11.32 -47.31
N THR A 852 67.63 -12.43 -47.31
CA THR A 852 68.15 -13.75 -47.69
C THR A 852 68.56 -13.78 -49.17
N ASN A 853 67.68 -13.31 -50.06
CA ASN A 853 67.95 -13.27 -51.50
C ASN A 853 69.13 -12.34 -51.83
N ILE A 854 69.18 -11.12 -51.27
CA ILE A 854 70.31 -10.21 -51.47
C ILE A 854 71.61 -10.80 -50.94
N THR A 855 71.58 -11.46 -49.77
CA THR A 855 72.76 -12.15 -49.23
C THR A 855 73.25 -13.25 -50.18
N HIS A 856 72.34 -13.93 -50.89
CA HIS A 856 72.70 -14.95 -51.88
C HIS A 856 73.33 -14.33 -53.14
N GLU A 857 72.66 -13.33 -53.74
CA GLU A 857 73.13 -12.65 -54.96
C GLU A 857 74.44 -11.87 -54.78
N LEU A 858 74.71 -11.33 -53.58
CA LEU A 858 76.00 -10.73 -53.26
C LEU A 858 77.08 -11.78 -52.95
N ARG A 859 76.72 -12.94 -52.39
CA ARG A 859 77.67 -14.00 -52.03
C ARG A 859 78.29 -14.66 -53.26
N THR A 860 77.51 -15.02 -54.28
CA THR A 860 78.02 -15.73 -55.46
C THR A 860 79.23 -15.04 -56.13
N PRO A 861 79.15 -13.75 -56.55
CA PRO A 861 80.31 -13.04 -57.11
C PRO A 861 81.42 -12.82 -56.08
N LEU A 862 81.09 -12.61 -54.80
CA LEU A 862 82.09 -12.45 -53.74
C LEU A 862 82.91 -13.73 -53.50
N THR A 863 82.28 -14.90 -53.50
CA THR A 863 82.96 -16.21 -53.40
C THR A 863 83.90 -16.43 -54.58
N VAL A 864 83.50 -16.03 -55.80
CA VAL A 864 84.40 -16.07 -56.98
C VAL A 864 85.57 -15.07 -56.84
N ILE A 865 85.31 -13.85 -56.35
CA ILE A 865 86.37 -12.85 -56.08
C ILE A 865 87.37 -13.40 -55.06
N THR A 866 86.92 -13.89 -53.90
CA THR A 866 87.78 -14.44 -52.85
C THR A 866 88.52 -15.69 -53.31
N GLY A 867 87.84 -16.62 -53.99
CA GLY A 867 88.48 -17.83 -54.52
C GLY A 867 89.60 -17.52 -55.53
N MET A 868 89.36 -16.57 -56.44
CA MET A 868 90.36 -16.12 -57.41
C MET A 868 91.48 -15.31 -56.74
N ALA A 869 91.18 -14.48 -55.72
CA ALA A 869 92.19 -13.74 -54.97
C ALA A 869 93.15 -14.70 -54.23
N ASN A 870 92.60 -15.69 -53.51
CA ASN A 870 93.39 -16.71 -52.83
C ASN A 870 94.27 -17.52 -53.83
N LYS A 871 93.77 -17.78 -55.05
CA LYS A 871 94.54 -18.47 -56.11
C LYS A 871 95.64 -17.61 -56.74
N ILE A 872 95.45 -16.29 -56.83
CA ILE A 872 96.53 -15.36 -57.22
C ILE A 872 97.57 -15.26 -56.11
N GLU A 873 97.16 -15.32 -54.84
CA GLU A 873 98.08 -15.30 -53.70
C GLU A 873 98.90 -16.61 -53.58
N SER A 874 98.29 -17.78 -53.83
CA SER A 874 98.99 -19.07 -53.78
C SER A 874 99.83 -19.41 -55.02
N GLU A 875 99.35 -19.05 -56.22
CA GLU A 875 99.94 -19.44 -57.51
C GLU A 875 100.03 -18.23 -58.49
N PRO A 876 100.77 -17.15 -58.16
CA PRO A 876 100.67 -15.88 -58.85
C PRO A 876 100.85 -15.90 -60.38
N PRO A 877 101.91 -16.50 -60.95
CA PRO A 877 102.19 -16.33 -62.39
C PRO A 877 101.21 -17.09 -63.31
N GLN A 878 100.50 -18.11 -62.80
CA GLN A 878 99.48 -18.81 -63.59
C GLN A 878 98.12 -18.10 -63.54
N TRP A 879 97.72 -17.58 -62.38
CA TRP A 879 96.37 -17.03 -62.19
C TRP A 879 96.27 -15.52 -62.29
N SER A 880 97.37 -14.74 -62.28
CA SER A 880 97.33 -13.27 -62.28
C SER A 880 96.42 -12.67 -63.36
N GLU A 881 96.63 -12.96 -64.65
CA GLU A 881 95.90 -12.28 -65.72
C GLU A 881 94.45 -12.78 -65.90
N ARG A 882 94.19 -14.07 -65.65
CA ARG A 882 92.86 -14.67 -65.77
C ARG A 882 92.01 -14.42 -64.53
N GLY A 883 92.60 -14.59 -63.34
CA GLY A 883 92.01 -14.29 -62.04
C GLY A 883 91.72 -12.80 -61.88
N ALA A 884 92.65 -11.89 -62.23
CA ALA A 884 92.37 -10.45 -62.15
C ALA A 884 91.22 -10.01 -63.06
N ARG A 885 91.09 -10.59 -64.26
CA ARG A 885 89.93 -10.36 -65.14
C ARG A 885 88.62 -10.90 -64.55
N LEU A 886 88.64 -12.09 -63.94
CA LEU A 886 87.45 -12.65 -63.27
C LEU A 886 87.06 -11.87 -62.00
N ILE A 887 88.04 -11.45 -61.19
CA ILE A 887 87.83 -10.54 -60.05
C ILE A 887 87.20 -9.24 -60.56
N LYS A 888 87.82 -8.56 -61.53
CA LYS A 888 87.30 -7.30 -62.08
C LYS A 888 85.86 -7.44 -62.58
N ARG A 889 85.55 -8.47 -63.39
CA ARG A 889 84.19 -8.70 -63.92
C ARG A 889 83.15 -8.93 -62.80
N ASN A 890 83.50 -9.70 -61.77
CA ASN A 890 82.60 -9.95 -60.65
C ASN A 890 82.47 -8.72 -59.73
N SER A 891 83.54 -7.96 -59.50
CA SER A 891 83.51 -6.70 -58.74
C SER A 891 82.67 -5.63 -59.44
N GLU A 892 82.76 -5.51 -60.77
CA GLU A 892 81.90 -4.62 -61.56
C GLU A 892 80.43 -5.07 -61.54
N THR A 893 80.17 -6.38 -61.49
CA THR A 893 78.81 -6.94 -61.37
C THR A 893 78.23 -6.68 -59.98
N LEU A 894 79.03 -6.89 -58.92
CA LEU A 894 78.69 -6.59 -57.53
C LEU A 894 78.43 -5.09 -57.34
N LEU A 895 79.24 -4.21 -57.94
CA LEU A 895 79.06 -2.76 -57.90
C LEU A 895 77.78 -2.32 -58.63
N LYS A 896 77.46 -2.92 -59.79
CA LYS A 896 76.18 -2.69 -60.49
C LYS A 896 74.97 -3.12 -59.65
N LEU A 897 75.05 -4.25 -58.95
CA LEU A 897 74.03 -4.71 -58.00
C LEU A 897 73.84 -3.73 -56.83
N ILE A 898 74.95 -3.32 -56.18
CA ILE A 898 74.93 -2.38 -55.04
C ILE A 898 74.37 -1.03 -55.47
N ASN A 899 74.83 -0.46 -56.60
CA ASN A 899 74.32 0.82 -57.10
C ASN A 899 72.84 0.73 -57.46
N GLY A 900 72.39 -0.35 -58.11
CA GLY A 900 70.96 -0.57 -58.41
C GLY A 900 70.06 -0.63 -57.16
N ILE A 901 70.57 -1.17 -56.04
CA ILE A 901 69.86 -1.16 -54.74
C ILE A 901 69.88 0.24 -54.12
N LEU A 902 71.01 0.96 -54.19
CA LEU A 902 71.15 2.32 -53.66
C LEU A 902 70.27 3.33 -54.40
N ASP A 903 70.21 3.25 -55.73
CA ASP A 903 69.43 4.19 -56.55
C ASP A 903 67.92 3.93 -56.41
N LEU A 904 67.49 2.67 -56.32
CA LEU A 904 66.13 2.32 -55.90
C LEU A 904 65.79 2.94 -54.53
N SER A 905 66.68 2.79 -53.54
CA SER A 905 66.48 3.31 -52.18
C SER A 905 66.43 4.84 -52.10
N LYS A 906 67.16 5.57 -52.96
CA LYS A 906 67.08 7.04 -53.08
C LYS A 906 65.73 7.49 -53.66
N LEU A 907 65.26 6.80 -54.71
CA LEU A 907 63.97 7.09 -55.35
C LEU A 907 62.82 6.83 -54.39
N GLU A 908 62.83 5.72 -53.64
CA GLU A 908 61.82 5.40 -52.62
C GLU A 908 61.75 6.42 -51.47
N GLN A 909 62.86 7.09 -51.16
CA GLN A 909 62.92 8.15 -50.14
C GLN A 909 62.60 9.54 -50.72
N GLY A 910 62.28 9.66 -52.02
CA GLY A 910 62.01 10.93 -52.70
C GLY A 910 63.24 11.83 -52.86
N MET A 911 64.46 11.31 -52.62
CA MET A 911 65.70 12.09 -52.56
C MET A 911 66.35 12.28 -53.94
N THR A 912 65.56 12.44 -55.00
CA THR A 912 66.05 12.56 -56.38
C THR A 912 65.25 13.63 -57.12
N GLU A 913 65.78 14.85 -57.14
CA GLU A 913 65.21 15.98 -57.87
C GLU A 913 65.47 15.82 -59.37
N GLN A 914 64.45 16.03 -60.20
CA GLN A 914 64.60 15.98 -61.67
C GLN A 914 65.27 17.25 -62.20
N LYS A 915 66.27 17.08 -63.05
CA LYS A 915 66.88 18.16 -63.83
C LYS A 915 66.20 18.25 -65.18
N LEU A 916 64.94 18.68 -65.14
CA LEU A 916 64.16 18.99 -66.34
C LEU A 916 64.85 20.12 -67.11
N ILE A 917 65.13 19.86 -68.39
CA ILE A 917 65.58 20.86 -69.36
C ILE A 917 64.63 20.84 -70.55
N GLN A 918 64.40 21.99 -71.18
CA GLN A 918 63.58 22.06 -72.38
C GLN A 918 64.43 21.81 -73.63
N GLY A 919 64.12 20.71 -74.34
CA GLY A 919 64.92 20.24 -75.48
C GLY A 919 64.15 19.31 -76.43
N ASP A 920 64.77 18.94 -77.55
CA ASP A 920 64.14 18.09 -78.56
C ASP A 920 64.16 16.61 -78.15
N ILE A 921 63.02 16.11 -77.69
CA ILE A 921 62.89 14.72 -77.22
C ILE A 921 62.96 13.72 -78.38
N ILE A 922 62.55 14.08 -79.60
CA ILE A 922 62.57 13.18 -80.74
C ILE A 922 64.01 12.93 -81.19
N ALA A 923 64.79 14.00 -81.34
CA ALA A 923 66.21 13.89 -81.65
C ALA A 923 66.97 13.09 -80.57
N TYR A 924 66.64 13.30 -79.29
CA TYR A 924 67.29 12.59 -78.19
C TYR A 924 66.91 11.09 -78.14
N LEU A 925 65.64 10.73 -78.32
CA LEU A 925 65.21 9.33 -78.38
C LEU A 925 65.76 8.62 -79.63
N GLY A 926 65.86 9.32 -80.76
CA GLY A 926 66.51 8.81 -81.97
C GLY A 926 68.00 8.53 -81.76
N TYR A 927 68.74 9.47 -81.16
CA TYR A 927 70.14 9.29 -80.77
C TYR A 927 70.33 8.12 -79.80
N LEU A 928 69.52 8.04 -78.73
CA LEU A 928 69.58 6.94 -77.78
C LEU A 928 69.34 5.59 -78.45
N THR A 929 68.33 5.50 -79.33
CA THR A 929 68.04 4.27 -80.08
C THR A 929 69.20 3.91 -81.01
N GLY A 930 69.79 4.90 -81.70
CA GLY A 930 70.97 4.72 -82.55
C GLY A 930 72.18 4.15 -81.79
N SER A 931 72.43 4.60 -80.56
CA SER A 931 73.58 4.14 -79.74
C SER A 931 73.56 2.64 -79.39
N PHE A 932 72.41 1.98 -79.46
CA PHE A 932 72.28 0.54 -79.25
C PHE A 932 72.34 -0.30 -80.54
N ARG A 933 72.43 0.33 -81.72
CA ARG A 933 72.30 -0.36 -83.00
C ARG A 933 73.39 -1.40 -83.24
N SER A 934 74.65 -1.05 -82.96
CA SER A 934 75.78 -1.99 -83.04
C SER A 934 75.63 -3.18 -82.07
N ASN A 935 75.16 -2.96 -80.84
CA ASN A 935 74.88 -4.04 -79.88
C ASN A 935 73.74 -4.97 -80.35
N ALA A 936 72.72 -4.41 -81.03
CA ALA A 936 71.65 -5.21 -81.63
C ALA A 936 72.18 -6.04 -82.81
N GLU A 937 72.96 -5.43 -83.70
CA GLU A 937 73.54 -6.07 -84.89
C GLU A 937 74.55 -7.19 -84.53
N ILE A 938 75.35 -7.02 -83.48
CA ILE A 938 76.21 -8.07 -82.90
C ILE A 938 75.39 -9.29 -82.43
N GLN A 939 74.14 -9.10 -82.02
CA GLN A 939 73.22 -10.19 -81.65
C GLN A 939 72.24 -10.56 -82.79
N ASN A 940 72.47 -10.08 -84.01
CA ASN A 940 71.68 -10.33 -85.23
C ASN A 940 70.24 -9.77 -85.17
N HIS A 941 70.00 -8.67 -84.44
CA HIS A 941 68.75 -7.93 -84.44
C HIS A 941 68.90 -6.60 -85.18
N HIS A 942 67.90 -6.23 -85.99
CA HIS A 942 67.82 -4.90 -86.59
C HIS A 942 67.04 -3.95 -85.67
N LEU A 943 67.75 -3.00 -85.08
CA LEU A 943 67.14 -1.94 -84.26
C LEU A 943 66.75 -0.74 -85.12
N ARG A 944 65.51 -0.28 -84.96
CA ARG A 944 64.90 0.80 -85.75
C ARG A 944 64.15 1.80 -84.87
N PHE A 945 64.24 3.08 -85.24
CA PHE A 945 63.47 4.17 -84.67
C PHE A 945 62.38 4.63 -85.65
N GLU A 946 61.17 4.88 -85.14
CA GLU A 946 60.03 5.39 -85.90
C GLU A 946 59.37 6.56 -85.15
N SER A 947 59.17 7.69 -85.83
CA SER A 947 58.44 8.85 -85.30
C SER A 947 57.66 9.53 -86.42
N ASN A 948 56.46 10.02 -86.12
CA ASN A 948 55.66 10.83 -87.06
C ASN A 948 56.00 12.33 -87.00
N TYR A 949 56.84 12.74 -86.05
CA TYR A 949 57.33 14.10 -85.86
C TYR A 949 58.86 14.11 -86.08
N ASN A 950 59.40 15.15 -86.71
CA ASN A 950 60.86 15.28 -86.94
C ASN A 950 61.61 15.87 -85.74
N GLN A 951 60.93 16.73 -84.97
CA GLN A 951 61.47 17.49 -83.84
C GLN A 951 60.29 17.85 -82.92
N PHE A 952 60.46 17.75 -81.60
CA PHE A 952 59.47 18.23 -80.63
C PHE A 952 60.14 18.71 -79.33
N LEU A 953 59.96 19.99 -79.01
CA LEU A 953 60.51 20.62 -77.81
C LEU A 953 59.60 20.40 -76.61
N MET A 954 60.09 19.70 -75.58
CA MET A 954 59.42 19.57 -74.28
C MET A 954 60.44 19.54 -73.14
N ASP A 955 59.98 19.74 -71.91
CA ASP A 955 60.82 19.49 -70.73
C ASP A 955 61.03 17.99 -70.54
N PHE A 956 62.27 17.56 -70.32
CA PHE A 956 62.57 16.23 -69.81
C PHE A 956 63.90 16.18 -69.06
N ASP A 957 64.06 15.20 -68.18
CA ASP A 957 65.36 14.90 -67.56
C ASP A 957 66.13 13.90 -68.45
N LYS A 958 67.28 14.35 -68.98
CA LYS A 958 68.10 13.61 -69.94
C LYS A 958 68.54 12.24 -69.44
N ASP A 959 68.90 12.14 -68.16
CA ASP A 959 69.49 10.94 -67.57
C ASP A 959 68.40 9.94 -67.15
N THR A 960 67.24 10.45 -66.71
CA THR A 960 66.00 9.69 -66.48
C THR A 960 65.52 9.02 -67.77
N VAL A 961 65.38 9.78 -68.85
CA VAL A 961 65.00 9.23 -70.17
C VAL A 961 66.06 8.25 -70.69
N ARG A 962 67.36 8.55 -70.53
CA ARG A 962 68.43 7.60 -70.90
C ARG A 962 68.33 6.30 -70.11
N GLY A 963 68.10 6.35 -68.80
CA GLY A 963 67.96 5.18 -67.94
C GLY A 963 66.78 4.30 -68.35
N ILE A 964 65.62 4.91 -68.57
CA ILE A 964 64.40 4.24 -69.06
C ILE A 964 64.66 3.52 -70.39
N MET A 965 65.16 4.25 -71.40
CA MET A 965 65.36 3.71 -72.75
C MET A 965 66.48 2.66 -72.82
N SER A 966 67.62 2.92 -72.16
CA SER A 966 68.75 1.97 -72.09
C SER A 966 68.32 0.62 -71.54
N ASN A 967 67.53 0.62 -70.47
CA ASN A 967 67.05 -0.59 -69.81
C ASN A 967 66.01 -1.33 -70.66
N LEU A 968 65.04 -0.64 -71.28
CA LEU A 968 64.06 -1.31 -72.15
C LEU A 968 64.68 -1.85 -73.45
N ILE A 969 65.55 -1.08 -74.12
CA ILE A 969 66.20 -1.52 -75.36
C ILE A 969 67.18 -2.68 -75.09
N SER A 970 67.99 -2.60 -74.02
CA SER A 970 68.91 -3.70 -73.69
C SER A 970 68.18 -4.99 -73.25
N ASN A 971 67.03 -4.90 -72.58
CA ASN A 971 66.19 -6.07 -72.31
C ASN A 971 65.52 -6.61 -73.60
N ALA A 972 65.03 -5.74 -74.49
CA ALA A 972 64.44 -6.14 -75.78
C ALA A 972 65.45 -6.89 -76.66
N ILE A 973 66.71 -6.45 -76.70
CA ILE A 973 67.82 -7.16 -77.35
C ILE A 973 68.07 -8.50 -76.62
N LYS A 974 68.38 -8.46 -75.32
CA LYS A 974 68.77 -9.64 -74.53
C LYS A 974 67.76 -10.80 -74.54
N TYR A 975 66.46 -10.50 -74.58
CA TYR A 975 65.39 -11.51 -74.54
C TYR A 975 64.78 -11.83 -75.91
N SER A 976 65.32 -11.24 -76.99
CA SER A 976 65.07 -11.69 -78.36
C SER A 976 65.99 -12.86 -78.70
N ASN A 977 65.48 -14.08 -78.67
CA ASN A 977 66.29 -15.29 -78.89
C ASN A 977 66.38 -15.76 -80.35
N LYS A 978 65.95 -14.91 -81.30
CA LYS A 978 65.98 -15.15 -82.75
C LYS A 978 66.29 -13.85 -83.49
N PRO A 979 67.02 -13.88 -84.62
CA PRO A 979 67.18 -12.71 -85.48
C PRO A 979 65.82 -12.10 -85.87
N GLY A 980 65.68 -10.79 -85.74
CA GLY A 980 64.39 -10.10 -85.83
C GLY A 980 64.49 -8.57 -85.72
N GLU A 981 63.38 -7.87 -85.90
CA GLU A 981 63.31 -6.40 -85.83
C GLU A 981 62.88 -5.95 -84.43
N ILE A 982 63.63 -5.00 -83.85
CA ILE A 982 63.29 -4.32 -82.60
C ILE A 982 62.95 -2.87 -82.95
N ILE A 983 61.76 -2.42 -82.59
CA ILE A 983 61.22 -1.12 -83.01
C ILE A 983 60.97 -0.23 -81.80
N VAL A 984 61.61 0.94 -81.78
CA VAL A 984 61.29 2.04 -80.87
C VAL A 984 60.40 3.04 -81.63
N ARG A 985 59.11 3.09 -81.30
CA ARG A 985 58.12 3.94 -81.94
C ARG A 985 57.67 5.07 -81.01
N VAL A 986 57.63 6.30 -81.52
CA VAL A 986 57.24 7.50 -80.78
C VAL A 986 56.03 8.16 -81.42
N HIS A 987 55.07 8.57 -80.58
CA HIS A 987 53.86 9.26 -80.98
C HIS A 987 53.50 10.32 -79.93
N ILE A 988 52.86 11.41 -80.33
CA ILE A 988 52.43 12.50 -79.44
C ILE A 988 50.91 12.58 -79.51
N ASP A 989 50.25 12.53 -78.35
CA ASP A 989 48.82 12.82 -78.20
C ASP A 989 48.67 14.24 -77.67
N GLU A 990 48.49 15.19 -78.59
CA GLU A 990 48.26 16.60 -78.29
C GLU A 990 46.94 16.82 -77.52
N SER A 991 45.96 15.92 -77.65
CA SER A 991 44.66 16.04 -76.97
C SER A 991 44.71 15.69 -75.48
N GLN A 992 45.71 14.89 -75.07
CA GLN A 992 45.98 14.55 -73.66
C GLN A 992 47.29 15.15 -73.13
N ALA A 993 47.99 15.97 -73.94
CA ALA A 993 49.32 16.50 -73.66
C ALA A 993 50.32 15.41 -73.20
N ARG A 994 50.42 14.31 -73.96
CA ARG A 994 51.25 13.14 -73.60
C ARG A 994 52.14 12.65 -74.74
N LEU A 995 53.40 12.41 -74.41
CA LEU A 995 54.36 11.71 -75.25
C LEU A 995 54.21 10.20 -75.00
N LYS A 996 54.00 9.43 -76.07
CA LYS A 996 53.90 7.97 -76.05
C LYS A 996 55.14 7.36 -76.69
N ILE A 997 55.79 6.44 -75.98
CA ILE A 997 56.95 5.67 -76.48
C ILE A 997 56.61 4.18 -76.38
N GLU A 998 56.76 3.43 -77.46
CA GLU A 998 56.60 1.98 -77.51
C GLU A 998 57.93 1.32 -77.92
N VAL A 999 58.44 0.42 -77.08
CA VAL A 999 59.57 -0.46 -77.40
C VAL A 999 59.00 -1.85 -77.68
N ILE A 1000 59.19 -2.33 -78.91
CA ILE A 1000 58.59 -3.56 -79.44
C ILE A 1000 59.69 -4.56 -79.75
N ASP A 1001 59.61 -5.76 -79.18
CA ASP A 1001 60.47 -6.90 -79.45
C ASP A 1001 59.69 -8.07 -80.09
N GLN A 1002 60.43 -9.02 -80.67
CA GLN A 1002 59.91 -10.26 -81.26
C GLN A 1002 60.44 -11.50 -80.50
N GLY A 1003 60.75 -11.34 -79.21
CA GLY A 1003 61.45 -12.32 -78.39
C GLY A 1003 60.57 -13.38 -77.74
N ILE A 1004 61.05 -13.91 -76.61
CA ILE A 1004 60.40 -15.03 -75.90
C ILE A 1004 58.96 -14.74 -75.43
N GLY A 1005 58.58 -13.47 -75.30
CA GLY A 1005 57.30 -13.06 -74.71
C GLY A 1005 57.21 -13.35 -73.21
N ILE A 1006 56.09 -12.95 -72.61
CA ILE A 1006 55.88 -12.97 -71.15
C ILE A 1006 54.47 -13.50 -70.86
N SER A 1007 54.30 -14.40 -69.89
CA SER A 1007 52.98 -14.97 -69.59
C SER A 1007 51.99 -13.94 -69.04
N LEU A 1008 50.69 -14.23 -69.12
CA LEU A 1008 49.64 -13.33 -68.62
C LEU A 1008 49.63 -13.17 -67.09
N GLU A 1009 50.22 -14.10 -66.35
CA GLU A 1009 50.43 -13.98 -64.91
C GLU A 1009 51.68 -13.13 -64.64
N ASP A 1010 52.79 -13.46 -65.30
CA ASP A 1010 54.07 -12.76 -65.18
C ASP A 1010 54.00 -11.29 -65.59
N GLN A 1011 53.22 -10.94 -66.62
CA GLN A 1011 53.05 -9.55 -67.09
C GLN A 1011 52.59 -8.56 -66.00
N ARG A 1012 51.98 -9.06 -64.91
CA ARG A 1012 51.61 -8.25 -63.74
C ARG A 1012 52.75 -8.09 -62.74
N LEU A 1013 53.68 -9.06 -62.72
CA LEU A 1013 54.74 -9.23 -61.73
C LEU A 1013 56.12 -8.76 -62.22
N ILE A 1014 56.36 -8.66 -63.54
CA ILE A 1014 57.67 -8.19 -64.08
C ILE A 1014 58.06 -6.77 -63.67
N PHE A 1015 57.11 -5.96 -63.19
CA PHE A 1015 57.36 -4.62 -62.65
C PHE A 1015 57.47 -4.60 -61.13
N ASP A 1016 57.35 -5.74 -60.46
CA ASP A 1016 57.55 -5.88 -59.02
C ASP A 1016 59.01 -6.23 -58.71
N ARG A 1017 59.48 -5.73 -57.56
CA ARG A 1017 60.91 -5.67 -57.24
C ARG A 1017 61.49 -7.07 -57.04
N TYR A 1018 62.63 -7.34 -57.68
CA TYR A 1018 63.33 -8.63 -57.68
C TYR A 1018 62.56 -9.79 -58.32
N TYR A 1019 61.44 -9.53 -59.01
CA TYR A 1019 60.72 -10.57 -59.73
C TYR A 1019 61.51 -11.02 -60.96
N GLN A 1020 61.55 -12.33 -61.19
CA GLN A 1020 62.13 -12.94 -62.38
C GLN A 1020 61.23 -14.10 -62.81
N VAL A 1021 60.92 -14.16 -64.11
CA VAL A 1021 60.11 -15.23 -64.72
C VAL A 1021 60.88 -16.54 -64.61
N LYS A 1022 60.33 -17.53 -63.92
CA LYS A 1022 61.04 -18.76 -63.49
C LYS A 1022 61.16 -19.84 -64.57
N ASP A 1023 61.13 -19.46 -65.85
CA ASP A 1023 61.02 -20.42 -66.95
C ASP A 1023 62.40 -20.98 -67.36
N LYS A 1024 62.47 -22.31 -67.52
CA LYS A 1024 63.73 -23.07 -67.41
C LYS A 1024 64.56 -23.15 -68.70
N ALA A 1025 64.26 -22.31 -69.69
CA ALA A 1025 64.76 -22.46 -71.06
C ALA A 1025 65.97 -21.57 -71.43
N ILE A 1026 66.28 -20.54 -70.64
CA ILE A 1026 67.43 -19.65 -70.86
C ILE A 1026 68.06 -19.34 -69.48
N SER A 1027 69.38 -19.47 -69.36
CA SER A 1027 70.14 -19.07 -68.15
C SER A 1027 70.23 -17.54 -68.02
N ALA A 1028 69.08 -16.92 -67.74
CA ALA A 1028 68.86 -15.48 -67.80
C ALA A 1028 69.44 -14.74 -66.58
N VAL A 1029 70.79 -14.66 -66.50
CA VAL A 1029 71.48 -13.85 -65.47
C VAL A 1029 70.98 -12.41 -65.52
N GLY A 1030 70.20 -12.03 -64.52
CA GLY A 1030 69.53 -10.75 -64.37
C GLY A 1030 69.23 -10.50 -62.89
N THR A 1031 68.98 -9.24 -62.52
CA THR A 1031 68.90 -8.85 -61.11
C THR A 1031 67.46 -8.71 -60.59
N GLY A 1032 66.46 -8.73 -61.47
CA GLY A 1032 65.07 -8.40 -61.15
C GLY A 1032 64.83 -6.94 -60.70
N ILE A 1033 65.86 -6.09 -60.69
CA ILE A 1033 65.75 -4.66 -60.31
C ILE A 1033 65.35 -3.80 -61.52
N GLY A 1034 65.76 -4.20 -62.73
CA GLY A 1034 65.67 -3.39 -63.95
C GLY A 1034 64.28 -2.82 -64.23
N LEU A 1035 63.28 -3.66 -64.52
CA LEU A 1035 61.95 -3.18 -64.91
C LEU A 1035 61.22 -2.44 -63.78
N SER A 1036 61.44 -2.82 -62.51
CA SER A 1036 60.95 -2.03 -61.36
C SER A 1036 61.58 -0.65 -61.30
N LEU A 1037 62.90 -0.50 -61.50
CA LEU A 1037 63.57 0.80 -61.54
C LEU A 1037 63.07 1.67 -62.70
N THR A 1038 62.84 1.09 -63.88
CA THR A 1038 62.22 1.81 -65.01
C THR A 1038 60.81 2.29 -64.68
N ARG A 1039 60.00 1.50 -63.95
CA ARG A 1039 58.67 1.93 -63.48
C ARG A 1039 58.74 3.10 -62.50
N GLU A 1040 59.66 3.08 -61.53
CA GLU A 1040 59.85 4.21 -60.61
C GLU A 1040 60.34 5.46 -61.36
N LEU A 1041 61.31 5.34 -62.29
CA LEU A 1041 61.80 6.46 -63.12
C LEU A 1041 60.71 7.06 -64.03
N VAL A 1042 59.86 6.23 -64.65
CA VAL A 1042 58.71 6.70 -65.44
C VAL A 1042 57.70 7.42 -64.55
N SER A 1043 57.48 6.93 -63.33
CA SER A 1043 56.55 7.54 -62.36
C SER A 1043 57.10 8.86 -61.80
N LEU A 1044 58.41 8.96 -61.58
CA LEU A 1044 59.12 10.19 -61.19
C LEU A 1044 58.94 11.28 -62.27
N ALA A 1045 58.99 10.91 -63.54
CA ALA A 1045 58.69 11.77 -64.68
C ALA A 1045 57.18 12.03 -64.89
N GLY A 1046 56.32 11.77 -63.88
CA GLY A 1046 54.87 11.98 -63.94
C GLY A 1046 54.11 11.04 -64.90
N GLY A 1047 54.79 10.02 -65.43
CA GLY A 1047 54.28 9.13 -66.46
C GLY A 1047 53.75 7.78 -65.95
N THR A 1048 53.42 6.91 -66.89
CA THR A 1048 53.01 5.51 -66.63
C THR A 1048 53.66 4.56 -67.63
N ILE A 1049 53.97 3.34 -67.20
CA ILE A 1049 54.46 2.25 -68.06
C ILE A 1049 53.52 1.05 -67.99
N SER A 1050 53.34 0.37 -69.12
CA SER A 1050 52.60 -0.89 -69.24
C SER A 1050 53.30 -1.85 -70.19
N VAL A 1051 52.91 -3.12 -70.16
CA VAL A 1051 53.37 -4.15 -71.10
C VAL A 1051 52.17 -4.80 -71.77
N ARG A 1052 52.34 -5.21 -73.03
CA ARG A 1052 51.46 -6.16 -73.72
C ARG A 1052 52.34 -7.19 -74.42
N SER A 1053 52.20 -8.46 -74.05
CA SER A 1053 53.06 -9.55 -74.54
C SER A 1053 52.26 -10.85 -74.70
N GLN A 1054 52.77 -11.77 -75.51
CA GLN A 1054 52.29 -13.15 -75.58
C GLN A 1054 53.49 -14.10 -75.69
N PRO A 1055 53.55 -15.21 -74.91
CA PRO A 1055 54.65 -16.18 -75.00
C PRO A 1055 54.89 -16.68 -76.43
N GLY A 1056 56.15 -16.62 -76.87
CA GLY A 1056 56.60 -16.99 -78.21
C GLY A 1056 56.36 -15.97 -79.33
N LEU A 1057 55.78 -14.80 -79.02
CA LEU A 1057 55.40 -13.76 -80.00
C LEU A 1057 55.98 -12.37 -79.69
N GLY A 1058 56.90 -12.26 -78.72
CA GLY A 1058 57.50 -10.99 -78.30
C GLY A 1058 56.62 -10.11 -77.41
N SER A 1059 57.14 -8.91 -77.09
CA SER A 1059 56.53 -7.97 -76.15
C SER A 1059 56.51 -6.54 -76.68
N THR A 1060 55.57 -5.74 -76.17
CA THR A 1060 55.52 -4.29 -76.35
C THR A 1060 55.48 -3.63 -74.99
N PHE A 1061 56.52 -2.89 -74.64
CA PHE A 1061 56.55 -2.00 -73.49
C PHE A 1061 56.11 -0.61 -73.94
N GLN A 1062 55.07 -0.07 -73.31
CA GLN A 1062 54.48 1.23 -73.63
C GLN A 1062 54.62 2.19 -72.46
N ILE A 1063 55.28 3.33 -72.70
CA ILE A 1063 55.42 4.45 -71.78
C ILE A 1063 54.52 5.60 -72.25
N LEU A 1064 53.90 6.29 -71.30
CA LEU A 1064 53.19 7.55 -71.47
C LEU A 1064 53.80 8.58 -70.51
N LEU A 1065 54.47 9.61 -71.03
CA LEU A 1065 54.99 10.75 -70.25
C LEU A 1065 54.11 11.99 -70.48
N PRO A 1066 53.88 12.85 -69.47
CA PRO A 1066 53.26 14.16 -69.66
C PRO A 1066 54.18 15.08 -70.46
N ILE A 1067 53.58 16.02 -71.20
CA ILE A 1067 54.30 17.08 -71.92
C ILE A 1067 54.19 18.37 -71.11
N THR A 1068 55.32 18.96 -70.75
CA THR A 1068 55.42 20.28 -70.11
C THR A 1068 56.42 21.18 -70.87
N HIS A 1069 56.27 22.49 -70.71
CA HIS A 1069 57.09 23.53 -71.38
C HIS A 1069 57.49 24.64 -70.38
N THR A 1070 57.90 24.22 -69.19
CA THR A 1070 58.14 25.03 -67.98
C THR A 1070 59.61 25.12 -67.55
N ALA A 1071 60.51 24.32 -68.14
CA ALA A 1071 61.93 24.33 -67.84
C ALA A 1071 62.71 25.37 -68.68
N GLU A 1072 63.92 25.73 -68.22
CA GLU A 1072 64.82 26.59 -69.00
C GLU A 1072 65.34 25.86 -70.25
N SER A 1073 65.55 26.62 -71.33
CA SER A 1073 65.87 26.09 -72.66
C SER A 1073 67.38 25.97 -72.87
N GLU A 1074 67.85 24.75 -73.16
CA GLU A 1074 69.27 24.44 -73.35
C GLU A 1074 69.50 23.78 -74.72
N THR A 1075 70.20 24.47 -75.63
CA THR A 1075 70.42 23.98 -77.01
C THR A 1075 71.39 22.81 -77.05
N LEU A 1076 70.86 21.62 -77.33
CA LEU A 1076 71.60 20.37 -77.47
C LEU A 1076 72.34 20.26 -78.82
N THR A 1077 73.68 20.27 -78.78
CA THR A 1077 74.54 19.83 -79.88
C THR A 1077 75.13 18.44 -79.60
N PRO A 1078 75.07 17.48 -80.55
CA PRO A 1078 75.57 16.12 -80.34
C PRO A 1078 77.08 16.00 -80.59
N PRO A 1079 77.85 15.35 -79.69
CA PRO A 1079 79.22 14.89 -79.98
C PRO A 1079 79.25 13.70 -80.95
N SER A 1080 80.39 13.51 -81.62
CA SER A 1080 80.58 12.55 -82.73
C SER A 1080 80.89 11.11 -82.30
N GLU A 1081 80.76 10.17 -83.24
CA GLU A 1081 80.93 8.72 -83.09
C GLU A 1081 82.41 8.26 -83.14
N ALA A 1082 82.70 7.16 -82.45
CA ALA A 1082 83.74 6.17 -82.77
C ALA A 1082 83.38 4.85 -82.03
N MET A 1083 83.12 3.71 -82.67
CA MET A 1083 84.04 2.83 -83.44
C MET A 1083 85.11 2.13 -82.58
N THR A 1084 85.34 0.80 -82.64
CA THR A 1084 84.53 -0.37 -83.11
C THR A 1084 85.27 -1.66 -82.70
N GLU A 1085 84.59 -2.83 -82.70
CA GLU A 1085 85.14 -4.15 -83.11
C GLU A 1085 86.37 -4.73 -82.34
N THR A 1086 86.91 -5.93 -82.62
CA THR A 1086 86.30 -7.27 -82.81
C THR A 1086 87.35 -8.35 -82.47
N GLU A 1087 86.90 -9.58 -82.29
CA GLU A 1087 87.64 -10.84 -82.15
C GLU A 1087 88.87 -10.99 -83.08
N LYS A 1088 89.84 -11.80 -82.66
CA LYS A 1088 90.01 -13.14 -83.28
C LYS A 1088 90.89 -14.12 -82.48
N GLU A 1089 90.66 -15.39 -82.79
CA GLU A 1089 91.34 -16.59 -82.26
C GLU A 1089 92.64 -16.87 -83.03
N GLU A 1090 93.50 -17.76 -82.50
CA GLU A 1090 93.78 -19.04 -83.18
C GLU A 1090 94.44 -20.08 -82.23
N ILE A 1091 94.75 -21.28 -82.74
CA ILE A 1091 94.80 -22.58 -82.03
C ILE A 1091 96.21 -23.23 -82.14
N MET A 1092 96.38 -24.44 -81.55
CA MET A 1092 97.47 -25.46 -81.68
C MET A 1092 98.52 -25.44 -80.55
N ALA A 1093 99.02 -26.56 -80.00
CA ALA A 1093 98.67 -28.01 -80.01
C ALA A 1093 99.32 -28.65 -78.73
N SER A 1094 99.41 -29.97 -78.44
CA SER A 1094 99.11 -31.25 -79.12
C SER A 1094 98.81 -32.38 -78.10
N ASP A 1095 98.73 -33.64 -78.53
CA ASP A 1095 98.52 -34.83 -77.68
C ASP A 1095 99.72 -35.21 -76.77
N GLU A 1096 99.43 -35.69 -75.56
CA GLU A 1096 99.76 -37.08 -75.16
C GLU A 1096 98.82 -37.58 -74.04
N LYS A 1097 98.80 -38.89 -73.75
CA LYS A 1097 97.73 -39.57 -72.99
C LYS A 1097 97.64 -39.17 -71.50
N LYS A 1098 96.40 -39.05 -71.00
CA LYS A 1098 96.08 -38.67 -69.61
C LYS A 1098 95.14 -39.66 -68.92
N THR A 1099 95.26 -39.76 -67.59
CA THR A 1099 94.45 -40.58 -66.65
C THR A 1099 93.01 -40.06 -66.53
N THR A 1100 92.01 -40.89 -66.25
CA THR A 1100 90.58 -40.53 -66.42
C THR A 1100 89.87 -40.20 -65.10
N ILE A 1101 89.14 -39.08 -65.04
CA ILE A 1101 88.37 -38.63 -63.86
C ILE A 1101 86.89 -38.43 -64.22
N LEU A 1102 85.98 -38.74 -63.30
CA LEU A 1102 84.55 -38.44 -63.41
C LEU A 1102 84.11 -37.41 -62.36
N ILE A 1103 83.61 -36.27 -62.80
CA ILE A 1103 83.07 -35.18 -61.97
C ILE A 1103 81.54 -35.31 -61.94
N VAL A 1104 80.94 -35.27 -60.75
CA VAL A 1104 79.50 -35.38 -60.52
C VAL A 1104 79.02 -34.14 -59.75
N GLU A 1105 78.35 -33.25 -60.46
CA GLU A 1105 78.11 -31.86 -60.04
C GLU A 1105 76.85 -31.36 -60.76
N ASP A 1106 75.88 -30.78 -60.07
CA ASP A 1106 74.61 -30.36 -60.69
C ASP A 1106 74.68 -28.96 -61.31
N ASN A 1107 75.62 -28.13 -60.85
CA ASN A 1107 75.84 -26.80 -61.39
C ASN A 1107 76.85 -26.83 -62.56
N PRO A 1108 76.43 -26.54 -63.81
CA PRO A 1108 77.30 -26.65 -64.98
C PRO A 1108 78.51 -25.70 -64.90
N ASP A 1109 78.38 -24.49 -64.36
CA ASP A 1109 79.49 -23.52 -64.25
C ASP A 1109 80.56 -23.98 -63.24
N VAL A 1110 80.14 -24.64 -62.15
CA VAL A 1110 81.05 -25.26 -61.17
C VAL A 1110 81.72 -26.49 -61.78
N SER A 1111 80.97 -27.31 -62.52
CA SER A 1111 81.53 -28.47 -63.23
C SER A 1111 82.57 -28.06 -64.27
N GLU A 1112 82.32 -26.98 -64.99
CA GLU A 1112 83.22 -26.40 -66.00
C GLU A 1112 84.48 -25.82 -65.34
N TYR A 1113 84.35 -25.19 -64.16
CA TYR A 1113 85.49 -24.77 -63.36
C TYR A 1113 86.36 -25.95 -62.90
N ILE A 1114 85.77 -26.98 -62.26
CA ILE A 1114 86.51 -28.17 -61.79
C ILE A 1114 87.18 -28.88 -62.99
N ARG A 1115 86.45 -29.04 -64.09
CA ARG A 1115 86.98 -29.59 -65.36
C ARG A 1115 88.15 -28.78 -65.88
N SER A 1116 88.05 -27.44 -65.92
CA SER A 1116 89.14 -26.57 -66.38
C SER A 1116 90.41 -26.64 -65.52
N CYS A 1117 90.28 -26.96 -64.24
CA CYS A 1117 91.41 -27.18 -63.33
C CYS A 1117 92.10 -28.54 -63.57
N LEU A 1118 91.39 -29.55 -64.08
CA LEU A 1118 91.88 -30.93 -64.18
C LEU A 1118 92.23 -31.36 -65.62
N ASP A 1119 91.57 -30.83 -66.65
CA ASP A 1119 91.79 -31.21 -68.07
C ASP A 1119 93.23 -30.98 -68.57
N MET A 1120 94.01 -30.09 -67.93
CA MET A 1120 95.44 -29.95 -68.24
C MET A 1120 96.28 -31.20 -67.88
N HIS A 1121 95.81 -32.07 -66.99
CA HIS A 1121 96.55 -33.26 -66.52
C HIS A 1121 95.75 -34.58 -66.60
N TYR A 1122 94.42 -34.52 -66.71
CA TYR A 1122 93.50 -35.65 -66.69
C TYR A 1122 92.49 -35.59 -67.83
N HIS A 1123 91.87 -36.71 -68.21
CA HIS A 1123 90.69 -36.75 -69.06
C HIS A 1123 89.43 -36.67 -68.18
N CYS A 1124 88.74 -35.54 -68.18
CA CYS A 1124 87.59 -35.36 -67.29
C CYS A 1124 86.25 -35.59 -68.02
N HIS A 1125 85.41 -36.44 -67.43
CA HIS A 1125 84.00 -36.58 -67.80
C HIS A 1125 83.12 -35.93 -66.74
N TRP A 1126 81.95 -35.41 -67.13
CA TRP A 1126 80.97 -34.80 -66.21
C TRP A 1126 79.63 -35.57 -66.17
N ALA A 1127 78.94 -35.55 -65.02
CA ALA A 1127 77.56 -36.00 -64.83
C ALA A 1127 76.75 -35.03 -63.94
N PRO A 1128 75.49 -34.71 -64.30
CA PRO A 1128 74.67 -33.66 -63.63
C PRO A 1128 73.94 -34.09 -62.34
N ASN A 1129 74.21 -35.29 -61.79
CA ASN A 1129 73.67 -35.79 -60.51
C ASN A 1129 74.26 -37.16 -60.16
N GLY A 1130 74.12 -37.59 -58.90
CA GLY A 1130 74.62 -38.87 -58.39
C GLY A 1130 74.21 -40.10 -59.20
N LYS A 1131 73.00 -40.13 -59.77
CA LYS A 1131 72.52 -41.27 -60.58
C LYS A 1131 73.21 -41.34 -61.94
N ALA A 1132 73.29 -40.21 -62.65
CA ALA A 1132 74.05 -40.12 -63.90
C ALA A 1132 75.55 -40.38 -63.68
N GLY A 1133 76.08 -40.00 -62.50
CA GLY A 1133 77.43 -40.34 -62.06
C GLY A 1133 77.62 -41.84 -61.87
N LEU A 1134 76.73 -42.50 -61.13
CA LEU A 1134 76.71 -43.96 -60.92
C LEU A 1134 76.67 -44.74 -62.25
N GLU A 1135 75.80 -44.34 -63.18
CA GLU A 1135 75.68 -44.97 -64.50
C GLU A 1135 76.97 -44.80 -65.35
N LYS A 1136 77.58 -43.60 -65.34
CA LYS A 1136 78.85 -43.36 -66.03
C LYS A 1136 80.05 -44.04 -65.36
N ALA A 1137 80.09 -44.15 -64.04
CA ALA A 1137 81.18 -44.79 -63.31
C ALA A 1137 81.34 -46.27 -63.70
N VAL A 1138 80.23 -46.99 -63.84
CA VAL A 1138 80.21 -48.41 -64.26
C VAL A 1138 80.67 -48.60 -65.71
N PHE A 1139 80.40 -47.64 -66.60
CA PHE A 1139 80.77 -47.73 -68.01
C PHE A 1139 82.21 -47.27 -68.30
N LEU A 1140 82.63 -46.16 -67.70
CA LEU A 1140 83.92 -45.53 -67.96
C LEU A 1140 85.07 -46.10 -67.13
N MET A 1141 84.78 -46.72 -65.97
CA MET A 1141 85.78 -47.19 -65.00
C MET A 1141 86.87 -46.13 -64.70
N PRO A 1142 86.50 -44.90 -64.26
CA PRO A 1142 87.43 -43.80 -64.03
C PRO A 1142 88.40 -44.12 -62.88
N ASP A 1143 89.60 -43.54 -62.94
CA ASP A 1143 90.64 -43.68 -61.93
C ASP A 1143 90.35 -42.90 -60.63
N LEU A 1144 89.46 -41.89 -60.70
CA LEU A 1144 88.95 -41.11 -59.58
C LEU A 1144 87.54 -40.57 -59.91
N ILE A 1145 86.67 -40.49 -58.90
CA ILE A 1145 85.40 -39.77 -58.95
C ILE A 1145 85.46 -38.58 -57.98
N ILE A 1146 84.87 -37.46 -58.37
CA ILE A 1146 84.66 -36.26 -57.52
C ILE A 1146 83.16 -35.97 -57.55
N SER A 1147 82.51 -35.87 -56.40
CA SER A 1147 81.06 -35.65 -56.29
C SER A 1147 80.74 -34.56 -55.27
N ASP A 1148 79.80 -33.65 -55.59
CA ASP A 1148 79.14 -32.87 -54.52
C ASP A 1148 78.27 -33.78 -53.63
N ILE A 1149 77.92 -33.29 -52.44
CA ILE A 1149 77.09 -33.99 -51.46
C ILE A 1149 75.60 -33.79 -51.72
N MET A 1150 75.11 -32.60 -52.09
CA MET A 1150 73.67 -32.26 -52.09
C MET A 1150 73.11 -31.98 -53.50
N MET A 1151 73.10 -33.00 -54.35
CA MET A 1151 72.50 -32.95 -55.69
C MET A 1151 71.06 -33.50 -55.76
N PRO A 1152 70.23 -33.03 -56.69
CA PRO A 1152 68.90 -33.57 -56.96
C PRO A 1152 68.95 -34.98 -57.61
N VAL A 1153 67.80 -35.67 -57.58
CA VAL A 1153 67.58 -37.05 -58.10
C VAL A 1153 68.31 -38.15 -57.30
N MET A 1154 69.59 -37.99 -57.00
CA MET A 1154 70.37 -38.85 -56.11
C MET A 1154 71.56 -38.06 -55.59
N ASP A 1155 71.75 -38.08 -54.27
CA ASP A 1155 72.82 -37.35 -53.58
C ASP A 1155 74.18 -38.08 -53.71
N GLY A 1156 75.29 -37.37 -53.43
CA GLY A 1156 76.64 -37.94 -53.60
C GLY A 1156 76.96 -39.09 -52.65
N LEU A 1157 76.38 -39.09 -51.45
CA LEU A 1157 76.57 -40.12 -50.44
C LEU A 1157 75.78 -41.39 -50.78
N GLU A 1158 74.58 -41.26 -51.35
CA GLU A 1158 73.85 -42.39 -51.94
C GLU A 1158 74.61 -42.98 -53.13
N ALA A 1159 75.04 -42.16 -54.09
CA ALA A 1159 75.80 -42.62 -55.25
C ALA A 1159 77.08 -43.39 -54.84
N ALA A 1160 77.85 -42.84 -53.89
CA ALA A 1160 79.03 -43.50 -53.35
C ALA A 1160 78.70 -44.85 -52.66
N ARG A 1161 77.60 -44.93 -51.88
CA ARG A 1161 77.16 -46.20 -51.26
C ARG A 1161 76.83 -47.26 -52.32
N TYR A 1162 76.11 -46.90 -53.38
CA TYR A 1162 75.75 -47.85 -54.44
C TYR A 1162 76.99 -48.38 -55.18
N ILE A 1163 77.97 -47.54 -55.51
CA ILE A 1163 79.24 -47.97 -56.12
C ILE A 1163 80.00 -48.93 -55.18
N ARG A 1164 80.09 -48.61 -53.89
CA ARG A 1164 80.82 -49.42 -52.89
C ARG A 1164 80.19 -50.79 -52.62
N GLN A 1165 78.93 -51.04 -52.97
CA GLN A 1165 78.27 -52.33 -52.70
C GLN A 1165 78.44 -53.38 -53.81
N MET A 1166 78.64 -52.98 -55.08
CA MET A 1166 78.68 -53.88 -56.25
C MET A 1166 79.68 -55.04 -56.15
N GLU A 1167 79.34 -56.24 -56.62
CA GLU A 1167 80.14 -57.45 -56.39
C GLU A 1167 81.44 -57.57 -57.20
N ARG A 1168 81.62 -56.81 -58.29
CA ARG A 1168 82.90 -56.81 -59.04
C ARG A 1168 84.04 -56.21 -58.22
N SER A 1169 85.17 -56.89 -58.17
CA SER A 1169 86.30 -56.63 -57.26
C SER A 1169 86.99 -55.28 -57.44
N ASP A 1170 86.88 -54.68 -58.63
CA ASP A 1170 87.80 -53.62 -59.05
C ASP A 1170 87.15 -52.23 -59.00
N ALA A 1171 85.87 -52.11 -59.39
CA ALA A 1171 85.10 -50.87 -59.20
C ALA A 1171 85.02 -50.44 -57.73
N LYS A 1172 85.01 -51.42 -56.81
CA LYS A 1172 85.05 -51.18 -55.35
C LYS A 1172 86.29 -50.40 -54.87
N LYS A 1173 87.37 -50.33 -55.66
CA LYS A 1173 88.64 -49.68 -55.30
C LYS A 1173 88.80 -48.26 -55.84
N ILE A 1174 87.92 -47.80 -56.74
CA ILE A 1174 87.97 -46.44 -57.31
C ILE A 1174 87.81 -45.41 -56.16
N PRO A 1175 88.70 -44.43 -55.98
CA PRO A 1175 88.50 -43.36 -55.00
C PRO A 1175 87.31 -42.48 -55.37
N ILE A 1176 86.55 -42.11 -54.33
CA ILE A 1176 85.36 -41.24 -54.32
C ILE A 1176 85.40 -40.52 -52.97
#